data_AF-A0A8J9WDD1-F1
#
_entry.id   AF-A0A8J9WDD1-F1
#
_cell.length_a   1.000
_cell.length_b   1.000
_cell.length_c   1.000
_cell.angle_alpha   90.00
_cell.angle_beta   90.00
_cell.angle_gamma   90.00
#
_symmetry.space_group_name_H-M   'P 1'
#
loop_
_entity.id
_entity.type
_entity.pdbx_description
1 polymer ?
#
loop_
_entity_poly.entity_id
_entity_poly.type
_entity_poly.pdbx_seq_one_letter_code
_entity_poly.pdbx_strand_id
1 'polypeptide(L)'
;MSSTTPEWLEDCKHRVTETNEWKSFTVELFDAVQQQLTESHVKYFSDLSEAEKELFMERAVRAIQHGSSFTTLNAQVSKMLDMALNNEVARELLEDHPVNTKSDLVLGHARDGAVSLLQRWPDMRDKLHLCLNQPLPPTLRQLAWKLHLRNSKLRRQYATAVKTESPSLKSPWHREICQKCEDILQSEPTFKPLANHYGVLTAMQSVLSYYHASLQTASTLPDMDYLLLVPFLAVTQNTLSGDSAAGDNVKALLVEEFITYMAQRPGYMRESGVRDFSDEKLVFADTVADLLQQHDDHLATAISTAFATEKGTPSRTNLVEGLKTLLQPLLRVMFVGYLQLDCLLYIWDQYIIGLDIPAYQVLPTISTVLLMLLREHFFKCKNSHQMEQVLTSHSRKLHMHQFQYEINKRFYRTLHAQIHKDDKSTMPVLDPTQSVGMPPPWTHWSVEKLPPRQKAHDRRQAREEREAQRLRFVEQQKAEVDMKQEDELARRKEEERQLELALEQSRRQQDQERLALEQELDTERQARYELQKRADNQIAMLQKQIDELKRMKDTKPKSAAPSETLSAISLKAPPPSAATHVTRTWPVAPSPARSEPSRPPGTPDAVRAETIMRDLVGRIMQGTNFLAHGSGDEKDALDQQTRQSLQAYNKDRRDAEIEIFGRRISSRDWNNMASGERTNTQTRLTDAVRRKVEQRHGTNGQRGANSRHSTNSRR
;
A
#
# COMPACT_ATOMS: atom_id res chain seq x y z
N MET A 1 4.92 -31.20 10.89
CA MET A 1 4.88 -31.37 9.42
C MET A 1 6.15 -30.77 8.86
N SER A 2 6.95 -31.57 8.16
CA SER A 2 8.08 -31.10 7.35
C SER A 2 7.52 -30.42 6.11
N SER A 3 7.88 -29.16 5.88
CA SER A 3 7.36 -28.35 4.78
C SER A 3 8.12 -28.66 3.48
N THR A 4 7.76 -29.76 2.82
CA THR A 4 8.22 -30.02 1.46
C THR A 4 7.51 -29.04 0.52
N THR A 5 8.26 -28.21 -0.21
CA THR A 5 7.67 -27.42 -1.30
C THR A 5 7.07 -28.36 -2.35
N PRO A 6 5.86 -28.10 -2.89
CA PRO A 6 5.36 -28.85 -4.03
C PRO A 6 6.37 -28.84 -5.18
N GLU A 7 6.64 -30.00 -5.76
CA GLU A 7 7.69 -30.18 -6.78
C GLU A 7 7.48 -29.22 -7.97
N TRP A 8 6.24 -29.14 -8.47
CA TRP A 8 5.83 -28.23 -9.55
C TRP A 8 6.15 -26.75 -9.29
N LEU A 9 6.23 -26.33 -8.02
CA LEU A 9 6.47 -24.95 -7.61
C LEU A 9 7.96 -24.60 -7.56
N GLU A 10 8.82 -25.51 -7.09
CA GLU A 10 10.29 -25.34 -7.22
C GLU A 10 10.70 -25.45 -8.70
N ASP A 11 10.07 -26.35 -9.46
CA ASP A 11 10.25 -26.46 -10.92
C ASP A 11 9.87 -25.15 -11.63
N CYS A 12 8.71 -24.57 -11.28
CA CYS A 12 8.28 -23.28 -11.81
C CYS A 12 9.30 -22.18 -11.49
N LYS A 13 9.78 -22.12 -10.24
CA LYS A 13 10.80 -21.16 -9.80
C LYS A 13 12.12 -21.34 -10.56
N HIS A 14 12.61 -22.56 -10.76
CA HIS A 14 13.82 -22.82 -11.55
C HIS A 14 13.68 -22.27 -12.97
N ARG A 15 12.59 -22.63 -13.65
CA ARG A 15 12.31 -22.17 -15.01
C ARG A 15 12.18 -20.64 -15.07
N VAL A 16 11.59 -19.98 -14.06
CA VAL A 16 11.55 -18.51 -13.95
C VAL A 16 12.97 -17.93 -13.87
N THR A 17 13.86 -18.49 -13.06
CA THR A 17 15.24 -17.96 -12.91
C THR A 17 16.10 -18.09 -14.17
N GLU A 18 15.72 -18.97 -15.10
CA GLU A 18 16.39 -19.13 -16.40
C GLU A 18 15.94 -18.10 -17.45
N THR A 19 14.80 -17.43 -17.23
CA THR A 19 14.21 -16.46 -18.17
C THR A 19 15.09 -15.22 -18.40
N ASN A 20 14.88 -14.54 -19.51
CA ASN A 20 15.59 -13.29 -19.78
C ASN A 20 14.98 -12.13 -18.98
N GLU A 21 13.68 -12.19 -18.73
CA GLU A 21 12.91 -11.30 -17.88
C GLU A 21 13.48 -11.25 -16.44
N TRP A 22 13.82 -12.41 -15.86
CA TRP A 22 14.49 -12.49 -14.57
C TRP A 22 15.89 -11.87 -14.58
N LYS A 23 16.67 -12.08 -15.65
CA LYS A 23 18.01 -11.48 -15.80
C LYS A 23 17.93 -9.96 -15.92
N SER A 24 17.03 -9.43 -16.75
CA SER A 24 16.80 -7.99 -16.89
C SER A 24 16.37 -7.35 -15.57
N PHE A 25 15.43 -7.96 -14.85
CA PHE A 25 15.03 -7.51 -13.52
C PHE A 25 16.18 -7.53 -12.51
N THR A 26 17.01 -8.59 -12.51
CA THR A 26 18.16 -8.71 -11.59
C THR A 26 19.21 -7.62 -11.84
N VAL A 27 19.44 -7.23 -13.10
CA VAL A 27 20.33 -6.10 -13.44
C VAL A 27 19.77 -4.78 -12.91
N GLU A 28 18.50 -4.46 -13.20
CA GLU A 28 17.86 -3.22 -12.74
C GLU A 28 17.81 -3.13 -11.20
N LEU A 29 17.60 -4.26 -10.53
CA LEU A 29 17.63 -4.37 -9.07
C LEU A 29 19.04 -4.17 -8.50
N PHE A 30 20.08 -4.71 -9.14
CA PHE A 30 21.47 -4.50 -8.74
C PHE A 30 21.86 -3.02 -8.87
N ASP A 31 21.51 -2.38 -9.99
CA ASP A 31 21.77 -0.95 -10.21
C ASP A 31 21.06 -0.08 -9.16
N ALA A 32 19.80 -0.40 -8.82
CA ALA A 32 19.04 0.31 -7.78
C ALA A 32 19.64 0.14 -6.37
N VAL A 33 20.17 -1.03 -6.03
CA VAL A 33 20.91 -1.26 -4.76
C VAL A 33 22.23 -0.49 -4.76
N GLN A 34 22.97 -0.51 -5.87
CA GLN A 34 24.26 0.18 -6.00
C GLN A 34 24.10 1.71 -5.90
N GLN A 35 23.01 2.26 -6.44
CA GLN A 35 22.65 3.66 -6.26
C GLN A 35 22.42 3.98 -4.77
N GLN A 36 21.62 3.18 -4.06
CA GLN A 36 21.34 3.41 -2.63
C GLN A 36 22.56 3.28 -1.72
N LEU A 37 23.48 2.35 -2.02
CA LEU A 37 24.76 2.25 -1.32
C LEU A 37 25.58 3.53 -1.51
N THR A 38 25.62 4.07 -2.73
CA THR A 38 26.31 5.32 -3.06
C THR A 38 25.70 6.52 -2.34
N GLU A 39 24.37 6.65 -2.36
CA GLU A 39 23.60 7.70 -1.67
C GLU A 39 23.75 7.62 -0.14
N SER A 40 23.88 6.41 0.41
CA SER A 40 24.05 6.17 1.85
C SER A 40 25.52 6.19 2.31
N HIS A 41 26.46 6.46 1.39
CA HIS A 41 27.93 6.42 1.61
C HIS A 41 28.47 5.07 2.14
N VAL A 42 27.80 3.96 1.83
CA VAL A 42 28.23 2.60 2.16
C VAL A 42 29.06 2.05 1.01
N LYS A 43 30.25 1.49 1.31
CA LYS A 43 31.19 1.04 0.27
C LYS A 43 30.82 -0.31 -0.34
N TYR A 44 30.39 -1.26 0.47
CA TYR A 44 30.00 -2.59 0.01
C TYR A 44 28.72 -3.06 0.70
N PHE A 45 27.87 -3.78 -0.04
CA PHE A 45 26.67 -4.42 0.51
C PHE A 45 27.00 -5.45 1.62
N SER A 46 28.21 -6.00 1.62
CA SER A 46 28.73 -6.88 2.68
C SER A 46 28.90 -6.20 4.04
N ASP A 47 29.05 -4.87 4.06
CA ASP A 47 29.32 -4.09 5.27
C ASP A 47 28.03 -3.83 6.09
N LEU A 48 26.87 -4.08 5.48
CA LEU A 48 25.54 -3.98 6.09
C LEU A 48 25.24 -5.22 6.97
N SER A 49 24.50 -5.02 8.06
CA SER A 49 23.84 -6.12 8.78
C SER A 49 22.71 -6.72 7.94
N GLU A 50 22.26 -7.94 8.26
CA GLU A 50 21.19 -8.62 7.48
C GLU A 50 19.88 -7.81 7.44
N ALA A 51 19.51 -7.13 8.52
CA ALA A 51 18.33 -6.26 8.55
C ALA A 51 18.50 -4.99 7.69
N GLU A 52 19.72 -4.46 7.57
CA GLU A 52 20.02 -3.35 6.67
C GLU A 52 20.05 -3.81 5.20
N LYS A 53 20.59 -5.00 4.92
CA LYS A 53 20.52 -5.62 3.58
C LYS A 53 19.07 -5.78 3.13
N GLU A 54 18.22 -6.34 3.99
CA GLU A 54 16.78 -6.49 3.76
C GLU A 54 16.11 -5.13 3.47
N LEU A 55 16.37 -4.12 4.30
CA LEU A 55 15.84 -2.76 4.10
C LEU A 55 16.29 -2.11 2.78
N PHE A 56 17.55 -2.27 2.38
CA PHE A 56 18.06 -1.78 1.09
C PHE A 56 17.44 -2.54 -0.09
N MET A 57 17.30 -3.87 0.02
CA MET A 57 16.63 -4.69 -0.99
C MET A 57 15.16 -4.28 -1.15
N GLU A 58 14.41 -4.11 -0.05
CA GLU A 58 13.03 -3.64 -0.10
C GLU A 58 12.91 -2.27 -0.78
N ARG A 59 13.75 -1.31 -0.40
CA ARG A 59 13.76 0.03 -1.01
C ARG A 59 14.08 -0.03 -2.50
N ALA A 60 15.03 -0.87 -2.90
CA ALA A 60 15.41 -1.05 -4.31
C ALA A 60 14.26 -1.69 -5.11
N VAL A 61 13.62 -2.73 -4.57
CA VAL A 61 12.42 -3.33 -5.16
C VAL A 61 11.29 -2.30 -5.29
N ARG A 62 11.01 -1.49 -4.26
CA ARG A 62 9.99 -0.42 -4.31
C ARG A 62 10.31 0.64 -5.37
N ALA A 63 11.59 0.99 -5.58
CA ALA A 63 12.00 1.96 -6.59
C ALA A 63 11.72 1.46 -8.02
N ILE A 64 11.96 0.17 -8.29
CA ILE A 64 11.76 -0.45 -9.62
C ILE A 64 10.37 -1.09 -9.80
N GLN A 65 9.50 -1.05 -8.78
CA GLN A 65 8.19 -1.74 -8.77
C GLN A 65 7.23 -1.25 -9.87
N HIS A 66 7.38 -0.01 -10.32
CA HIS A 66 6.62 0.56 -11.44
C HIS A 66 7.38 0.49 -12.78
N GLY A 67 8.55 -0.15 -12.81
CA GLY A 67 9.40 -0.31 -13.98
C GLY A 67 8.89 -1.36 -14.97
N SER A 68 9.35 -1.26 -16.22
CA SER A 68 8.98 -2.19 -17.29
C SER A 68 9.52 -3.62 -17.05
N SER A 69 10.70 -3.77 -16.46
CA SER A 69 11.27 -5.10 -16.15
C SER A 69 10.50 -5.80 -15.03
N PHE A 70 10.12 -5.09 -13.96
CA PHE A 70 9.32 -5.66 -12.87
C PHE A 70 7.94 -6.11 -13.36
N THR A 71 7.25 -5.26 -14.12
CA THR A 71 5.92 -5.59 -14.67
C THR A 71 5.98 -6.74 -15.68
N THR A 72 7.00 -6.79 -16.54
CA THR A 72 7.23 -7.90 -17.48
C THR A 72 7.57 -9.20 -16.76
N LEU A 73 8.47 -9.17 -15.77
CA LEU A 73 8.79 -10.33 -14.94
C LEU A 73 7.54 -10.85 -14.20
N ASN A 74 6.77 -9.96 -13.57
CA ASN A 74 5.56 -10.35 -12.84
C ASN A 74 4.54 -11.04 -13.76
N ALA A 75 4.31 -10.51 -14.96
CA ALA A 75 3.44 -11.14 -15.96
C ALA A 75 3.96 -12.52 -16.42
N GLN A 76 5.28 -12.65 -16.61
CA GLN A 76 5.90 -13.93 -16.98
C GLN A 76 5.84 -14.95 -15.83
N VAL A 77 6.05 -14.53 -14.58
CA VAL A 77 5.88 -15.37 -13.38
C VAL A 77 4.44 -15.87 -13.27
N SER A 78 3.45 -14.98 -13.37
CA SER A 78 2.03 -15.37 -13.32
C SER A 78 1.69 -16.42 -14.38
N LYS A 79 2.09 -16.18 -15.64
CA LYS A 79 1.88 -17.11 -16.75
C LYS A 79 2.56 -18.47 -16.53
N MET A 80 3.79 -18.48 -16.02
CA MET A 80 4.52 -19.73 -15.76
C MET A 80 3.93 -20.51 -14.58
N LEU A 81 3.45 -19.81 -13.54
CA LEU A 81 2.76 -20.40 -12.39
C LEU A 81 1.44 -21.04 -12.81
N ASP A 82 0.61 -20.32 -13.58
CA ASP A 82 -0.65 -20.84 -14.14
C ASP A 82 -0.42 -22.09 -14.99
N MET A 83 0.61 -22.06 -15.85
CA MET A 83 0.99 -23.21 -16.68
C MET A 83 1.47 -24.40 -15.84
N ALA A 84 2.29 -24.17 -14.81
CA ALA A 84 2.80 -25.23 -13.95
C ALA A 84 1.65 -25.89 -13.14
N LEU A 85 0.80 -25.08 -12.53
CA LEU A 85 -0.38 -25.52 -11.79
C LEU A 85 -1.36 -26.30 -12.67
N ASN A 86 -1.70 -25.79 -13.86
CA ASN A 86 -2.61 -26.48 -14.77
C ASN A 86 -2.01 -27.78 -15.34
N ASN A 87 -0.68 -27.87 -15.52
CA ASN A 87 -0.02 -29.11 -15.90
C ASN A 87 -0.09 -30.16 -14.78
N GLU A 88 0.09 -29.77 -13.53
CA GLU A 88 -0.01 -30.69 -12.39
C GLU A 88 -1.45 -31.20 -12.18
N VAL A 89 -2.43 -30.30 -12.26
CA VAL A 89 -3.86 -30.69 -12.25
C VAL A 89 -4.19 -31.62 -13.42
N ALA A 90 -3.65 -31.36 -14.62
CA ALA A 90 -3.85 -32.25 -15.77
C ALA A 90 -3.14 -33.60 -15.61
N ARG A 91 -2.05 -33.68 -14.84
CA ARG A 91 -1.35 -34.93 -14.51
C ARG A 91 -2.21 -35.81 -13.60
N GLU A 92 -2.78 -35.22 -12.54
CA GLU A 92 -3.62 -35.92 -11.56
C GLU A 92 -4.99 -36.32 -12.13
N LEU A 93 -5.59 -35.51 -13.01
CA LEU A 93 -6.82 -35.87 -13.74
C LEU A 93 -6.66 -37.05 -14.72
N LEU A 94 -5.42 -37.46 -15.04
CA LEU A 94 -5.11 -38.60 -15.89
C LEU A 94 -4.80 -39.89 -15.10
N GLU A 95 -4.83 -39.84 -13.77
CA GLU A 95 -4.75 -41.03 -12.92
C GLU A 95 -6.07 -41.82 -13.01
N ASP A 96 -6.04 -43.15 -12.88
CA ASP A 96 -7.13 -44.03 -13.33
C ASP A 96 -8.51 -43.79 -12.66
N HIS A 97 -8.56 -43.07 -11.53
CA HIS A 97 -9.81 -42.73 -10.80
C HIS A 97 -9.72 -41.35 -10.12
N PRO A 98 -9.94 -40.22 -10.84
CA PRO A 98 -9.91 -38.90 -10.22
C PRO A 98 -11.15 -38.69 -9.33
N VAL A 99 -10.94 -38.62 -8.02
CA VAL A 99 -12.00 -38.41 -7.01
C VAL A 99 -12.49 -36.96 -6.97
N ASN A 100 -11.65 -36.03 -7.43
CA ASN A 100 -11.84 -34.58 -7.32
C ASN A 100 -12.10 -33.95 -8.69
N THR A 101 -12.86 -32.85 -8.75
CA THR A 101 -13.01 -32.09 -9.99
C THR A 101 -11.75 -31.29 -10.32
N LYS A 102 -11.59 -30.85 -11.59
CA LYS A 102 -10.51 -29.94 -12.00
C LYS A 102 -10.42 -28.71 -11.09
N SER A 103 -11.55 -28.14 -10.69
CA SER A 103 -11.62 -26.97 -9.82
C SER A 103 -11.13 -27.28 -8.39
N ASP A 104 -11.51 -28.44 -7.84
CA ASP A 104 -11.07 -28.87 -6.52
C ASP A 104 -9.55 -29.09 -6.48
N LEU A 105 -8.99 -29.67 -7.55
CA LEU A 105 -7.54 -29.87 -7.69
C LEU A 105 -6.78 -28.55 -7.84
N VAL A 106 -7.28 -27.63 -8.67
CA VAL A 106 -6.71 -26.26 -8.77
C VAL A 106 -6.68 -25.58 -7.40
N LEU A 107 -7.78 -25.61 -6.66
CA LEU A 107 -7.87 -25.01 -5.32
C LEU A 107 -6.97 -25.74 -4.29
N GLY A 108 -6.86 -27.07 -4.37
CA GLY A 108 -5.99 -27.88 -3.52
C GLY A 108 -4.51 -27.57 -3.73
N HIS A 109 -4.03 -27.60 -4.97
CA HIS A 109 -2.63 -27.29 -5.30
C HIS A 109 -2.29 -25.82 -5.05
N ALA A 110 -3.20 -24.88 -5.35
CA ALA A 110 -3.00 -23.46 -5.04
C ALA A 110 -2.91 -23.21 -3.52
N ARG A 111 -3.78 -23.86 -2.73
CA ARG A 111 -3.73 -23.84 -1.25
C ARG A 111 -2.41 -24.39 -0.74
N ASP A 112 -1.95 -25.53 -1.23
CA ASP A 112 -0.74 -26.18 -0.71
C ASP A 112 0.53 -25.44 -1.15
N GLY A 113 0.52 -24.85 -2.34
CA GLY A 113 1.50 -23.85 -2.76
C GLY A 113 1.54 -22.66 -1.81
N ALA A 114 0.41 -21.97 -1.57
CA ALA A 114 0.34 -20.82 -0.67
C ALA A 114 0.79 -21.16 0.77
N VAL A 115 0.37 -22.31 1.30
CA VAL A 115 0.79 -22.83 2.61
C VAL A 115 2.31 -23.06 2.65
N SER A 116 2.89 -23.63 1.60
CA SER A 116 4.34 -23.85 1.52
C SER A 116 5.13 -22.53 1.43
N LEU A 117 4.69 -21.60 0.57
CA LEU A 117 5.28 -20.26 0.43
C LEU A 117 5.29 -19.53 1.78
N LEU A 118 4.15 -19.45 2.45
CA LEU A 118 4.00 -18.75 3.74
C LEU A 118 4.70 -19.47 4.92
N GLN A 119 4.93 -20.78 4.83
CA GLN A 119 5.78 -21.50 5.81
C GLN A 119 7.27 -21.16 5.63
N ARG A 120 7.71 -20.88 4.40
CA ARG A 120 9.09 -20.52 4.06
C ARG A 120 9.38 -19.04 4.24
N TRP A 121 8.42 -18.18 3.94
CA TRP A 121 8.48 -16.72 4.07
C TRP A 121 7.35 -16.22 4.98
N PRO A 122 7.47 -16.43 6.30
CA PRO A 122 6.40 -16.09 7.26
C PRO A 122 6.11 -14.59 7.34
N ASP A 123 7.07 -13.76 6.96
CA ASP A 123 6.96 -12.30 6.97
C ASP A 123 6.14 -11.76 5.79
N MET A 124 5.78 -12.62 4.82
CA MET A 124 4.83 -12.31 3.74
C MET A 124 3.35 -12.52 4.16
N ARG A 125 3.06 -12.68 5.45
CA ARG A 125 1.69 -12.92 5.96
C ARG A 125 0.69 -11.84 5.51
N ASP A 126 1.13 -10.59 5.36
CA ASP A 126 0.33 -9.45 4.93
C ASP A 126 -0.27 -9.67 3.52
N LYS A 127 0.29 -10.58 2.71
CA LYS A 127 -0.33 -10.97 1.43
C LYS A 127 -1.63 -11.78 1.60
N LEU A 128 -1.97 -12.21 2.82
CA LEU A 128 -3.29 -12.73 3.18
C LEU A 128 -4.39 -11.65 3.17
N HIS A 129 -4.06 -10.35 3.08
CA HIS A 129 -5.05 -9.28 2.85
C HIS A 129 -5.80 -9.47 1.51
N LEU A 130 -5.23 -10.21 0.55
CA LEU A 130 -5.91 -10.64 -0.68
C LEU A 130 -7.13 -11.56 -0.40
N CYS A 131 -7.20 -12.18 0.78
CA CYS A 131 -8.35 -12.97 1.24
C CYS A 131 -9.42 -12.13 1.97
N LEU A 132 -9.38 -10.80 1.84
CA LEU A 132 -10.46 -9.93 2.31
C LEU A 132 -11.80 -10.37 1.71
N ASN A 133 -12.80 -10.55 2.58
CA ASN A 133 -14.13 -11.04 2.27
C ASN A 133 -14.19 -12.49 1.70
N GLN A 134 -13.11 -13.27 1.85
CA GLN A 134 -13.03 -14.67 1.42
C GLN A 134 -12.75 -15.63 2.59
N PRO A 135 -13.38 -16.82 2.64
CA PRO A 135 -13.06 -17.83 3.65
C PRO A 135 -11.70 -18.48 3.39
N LEU A 136 -10.89 -18.64 4.43
CA LEU A 136 -9.63 -19.37 4.30
C LEU A 136 -9.88 -20.89 4.20
N PRO A 137 -9.21 -21.63 3.30
CA PRO A 137 -9.17 -23.09 3.35
C PRO A 137 -8.59 -23.58 4.69
N PRO A 138 -9.00 -24.74 5.24
CA PRO A 138 -8.64 -25.14 6.61
C PRO A 138 -7.13 -25.14 6.95
N THR A 139 -6.28 -25.64 6.05
CA THR A 139 -4.82 -25.66 6.26
C THR A 139 -4.19 -24.26 6.16
N LEU A 140 -4.70 -23.41 5.26
CA LEU A 140 -4.27 -22.02 5.13
C LEU A 140 -4.73 -21.20 6.35
N ARG A 141 -5.95 -21.44 6.87
CA ARG A 141 -6.46 -20.86 8.11
C ARG A 141 -5.53 -21.17 9.29
N GLN A 142 -5.20 -22.44 9.50
CA GLN A 142 -4.30 -22.86 10.58
C GLN A 142 -2.92 -22.19 10.47
N LEU A 143 -2.40 -22.00 9.25
CA LEU A 143 -1.14 -21.28 9.05
C LEU A 143 -1.29 -19.77 9.31
N ALA A 144 -2.33 -19.13 8.76
CA ALA A 144 -2.59 -17.70 8.90
C ALA A 144 -2.72 -17.30 10.38
N TRP A 145 -3.55 -17.99 11.14
CA TRP A 145 -3.77 -17.69 12.56
C TRP A 145 -2.48 -17.82 13.35
N LYS A 146 -1.70 -18.88 13.11
CA LYS A 146 -0.37 -19.11 13.68
C LYS A 146 0.67 -18.03 13.31
N LEU A 147 0.54 -17.38 12.14
CA LEU A 147 1.46 -16.33 11.68
C LEU A 147 1.15 -14.96 12.31
N HIS A 148 -0.13 -14.59 12.43
CA HIS A 148 -0.53 -13.34 13.09
C HIS A 148 -0.46 -13.44 14.64
N LEU A 149 -0.73 -14.60 15.23
CA LEU A 149 -0.72 -14.82 16.70
C LEU A 149 0.59 -15.43 17.25
N ARG A 150 1.69 -15.31 16.50
CA ARG A 150 2.99 -15.94 16.82
C ARG A 150 3.63 -15.36 18.09
N ASN A 151 3.91 -16.20 19.09
CA ASN A 151 4.60 -15.83 20.33
C ASN A 151 5.55 -16.95 20.80
N SER A 152 6.72 -17.02 20.17
CA SER A 152 7.71 -18.07 20.43
C SER A 152 8.22 -18.13 21.88
N LYS A 153 8.08 -17.05 22.66
CA LYS A 153 8.45 -17.01 24.09
C LYS A 153 7.47 -17.85 24.89
N LEU A 154 6.17 -17.64 24.69
CA LEU A 154 5.11 -18.36 25.38
C LEU A 154 5.11 -19.86 25.04
N ARG A 155 5.25 -20.23 23.75
CA ARG A 155 5.35 -21.64 23.35
C ARG A 155 6.52 -22.36 24.05
N ARG A 156 7.67 -21.68 24.18
CA ARG A 156 8.84 -22.19 24.90
C ARG A 156 8.61 -22.30 26.41
N GLN A 157 7.92 -21.34 27.02
CA GLN A 157 7.57 -21.39 28.44
C GLN A 157 6.66 -22.58 28.76
N TYR A 158 5.58 -22.78 28.00
CA TYR A 158 4.69 -23.93 28.16
C TYR A 158 5.42 -25.27 27.92
N ALA A 159 6.16 -25.40 26.81
CA ALA A 159 6.90 -26.62 26.52
C ALA A 159 7.99 -26.94 27.56
N THR A 160 8.54 -25.93 28.23
CA THR A 160 9.46 -26.13 29.37
C THR A 160 8.69 -26.59 30.59
N ALA A 161 7.57 -25.92 30.93
CA ALA A 161 6.73 -26.28 32.07
C ALA A 161 6.24 -27.73 31.99
N VAL A 162 5.81 -28.20 30.81
CA VAL A 162 5.43 -29.60 30.54
C VAL A 162 6.59 -30.54 30.82
N LYS A 163 7.78 -30.27 30.26
CA LYS A 163 8.98 -31.12 30.46
C LYS A 163 9.47 -31.18 31.91
N THR A 164 9.17 -30.17 32.72
CA THR A 164 9.57 -30.12 34.14
C THR A 164 8.42 -30.44 35.09
N GLU A 165 7.26 -30.90 34.58
CA GLU A 165 6.02 -31.14 35.35
C GLU A 165 5.69 -30.00 36.34
N SER A 166 5.83 -28.75 35.88
CA SER A 166 5.74 -27.57 36.75
C SER A 166 4.34 -27.47 37.39
N PRO A 167 4.21 -27.09 38.68
CA PRO A 167 2.91 -26.83 39.30
C PRO A 167 2.13 -25.73 38.55
N SER A 168 2.80 -24.85 37.81
CA SER A 168 2.17 -23.84 36.94
C SER A 168 1.36 -24.39 35.76
N LEU A 169 1.39 -25.71 35.50
CA LEU A 169 0.58 -26.36 34.46
C LEU A 169 -0.91 -26.50 34.83
N LYS A 170 -1.20 -26.63 36.13
CA LYS A 170 -2.54 -26.99 36.61
C LYS A 170 -3.12 -25.86 37.46
N SER A 171 -4.26 -25.37 37.03
CA SER A 171 -5.09 -24.46 37.83
C SER A 171 -5.51 -25.12 39.14
N PRO A 172 -5.63 -24.37 40.27
CA PRO A 172 -6.31 -24.88 41.46
C PRO A 172 -7.77 -25.26 41.18
N TRP A 173 -8.41 -24.63 40.19
CA TRP A 173 -9.79 -24.89 39.74
C TRP A 173 -9.87 -25.92 38.60
N HIS A 174 -8.79 -26.69 38.32
CA HIS A 174 -8.70 -27.59 37.17
C HIS A 174 -9.90 -28.55 37.03
N ARG A 175 -10.45 -29.08 38.13
CA ARG A 175 -11.62 -29.97 38.10
C ARG A 175 -12.87 -29.27 37.56
N GLU A 176 -13.12 -28.03 37.96
CA GLU A 176 -14.28 -27.24 37.52
C GLU A 176 -14.11 -26.78 36.07
N ILE A 177 -12.88 -26.40 35.69
CA ILE A 177 -12.53 -26.14 34.28
C ILE A 177 -12.84 -27.39 33.44
N CYS A 178 -12.45 -28.58 33.88
CA CYS A 178 -12.71 -29.81 33.14
C CYS A 178 -14.19 -30.12 32.96
N GLN A 179 -14.99 -30.04 34.02
CA GLN A 179 -16.45 -30.23 33.95
C GLN A 179 -17.08 -29.21 32.99
N LYS A 180 -16.72 -27.93 33.13
CA LYS A 180 -17.31 -26.84 32.32
C LYS A 180 -16.92 -26.93 30.85
N CYS A 181 -15.74 -27.46 30.51
CA CYS A 181 -15.38 -27.79 29.13
C CYS A 181 -16.29 -28.87 28.53
N GLU A 182 -16.60 -29.92 29.30
CA GLU A 182 -17.49 -31.00 28.88
C GLU A 182 -18.92 -30.48 28.69
N ASP A 183 -19.43 -29.74 29.69
CA ASP A 183 -20.78 -29.16 29.67
C ASP A 183 -20.97 -28.21 28.47
N ILE A 184 -20.03 -27.30 28.20
CA ILE A 184 -20.11 -26.33 27.10
C ILE A 184 -20.06 -27.03 25.73
N LEU A 185 -19.15 -27.98 25.53
CA LEU A 185 -19.02 -28.70 24.26
C LEU A 185 -20.22 -29.62 23.95
N GLN A 186 -20.94 -30.08 24.98
CA GLN A 186 -22.14 -30.92 24.82
C GLN A 186 -23.45 -30.12 24.72
N SER A 187 -23.58 -29.01 25.45
CA SER A 187 -24.84 -28.26 25.56
C SER A 187 -25.07 -27.23 24.46
N GLU A 188 -24.01 -26.57 23.96
CA GLU A 188 -24.17 -25.52 22.95
C GLU A 188 -24.35 -26.10 21.54
N PRO A 189 -25.51 -25.90 20.87
CA PRO A 189 -25.82 -26.57 19.61
C PRO A 189 -24.91 -26.12 18.45
N THR A 190 -24.28 -24.95 18.56
CA THR A 190 -23.31 -24.44 17.57
C THR A 190 -21.97 -25.19 17.62
N PHE A 191 -21.68 -25.93 18.68
CA PHE A 191 -20.43 -26.70 18.85
C PHE A 191 -20.59 -28.20 18.54
N LYS A 192 -21.75 -28.62 18.01
CA LYS A 192 -22.02 -30.01 17.63
C LYS A 192 -20.90 -30.70 16.79
N PRO A 193 -20.16 -30.03 15.88
CA PRO A 193 -19.03 -30.65 15.19
C PRO A 193 -17.83 -31.05 16.08
N LEU A 194 -17.71 -30.41 17.25
CA LEU A 194 -16.64 -30.62 18.24
C LEU A 194 -17.05 -31.55 19.38
N ALA A 195 -18.36 -31.77 19.55
CA ALA A 195 -18.91 -32.63 20.58
C ALA A 195 -18.36 -34.07 20.45
N ASN A 196 -18.09 -34.71 21.59
CA ASN A 196 -17.52 -36.06 21.72
C ASN A 196 -16.10 -36.27 21.16
N HIS A 197 -15.41 -35.24 20.67
CA HIS A 197 -14.03 -35.37 20.18
C HIS A 197 -13.03 -35.29 21.35
N TYR A 198 -12.45 -36.42 21.75
CA TYR A 198 -11.60 -36.51 22.95
C TYR A 198 -10.30 -35.68 22.83
N GLY A 199 -9.69 -35.64 21.64
CA GLY A 199 -8.58 -34.73 21.35
C GLY A 199 -8.90 -33.25 21.59
N VAL A 200 -10.07 -32.78 21.14
CA VAL A 200 -10.53 -31.39 21.34
C VAL A 200 -10.77 -31.10 22.82
N LEU A 201 -11.48 -31.99 23.53
CA LEU A 201 -11.76 -31.83 24.95
C LEU A 201 -10.47 -31.74 25.78
N THR A 202 -9.54 -32.69 25.60
CA THR A 202 -8.27 -32.71 26.34
C THR A 202 -7.37 -31.51 26.01
N ALA A 203 -7.42 -30.99 24.78
CA ALA A 203 -6.77 -29.73 24.42
C ALA A 203 -7.40 -28.54 25.17
N MET A 204 -8.73 -28.41 25.12
CA MET A 204 -9.48 -27.32 25.79
C MET A 204 -9.17 -27.25 27.29
N GLN A 205 -9.28 -28.40 27.97
CA GLN A 205 -8.97 -28.55 29.40
C GLN A 205 -7.52 -28.16 29.72
N SER A 206 -6.56 -28.58 28.89
CA SER A 206 -5.13 -28.29 29.09
C SER A 206 -4.81 -26.80 28.92
N VAL A 207 -5.36 -26.17 27.87
CA VAL A 207 -5.10 -24.76 27.53
C VAL A 207 -5.72 -23.83 28.57
N LEU A 208 -7.00 -24.03 28.95
CA LEU A 208 -7.68 -23.19 29.94
C LEU A 208 -7.10 -23.37 31.34
N SER A 209 -6.72 -24.59 31.72
CA SER A 209 -6.03 -24.86 32.99
C SER A 209 -4.70 -24.11 33.09
N TYR A 210 -3.90 -24.10 32.01
CA TYR A 210 -2.65 -23.36 31.98
C TYR A 210 -2.87 -21.84 31.93
N TYR A 211 -3.86 -21.38 31.15
CA TYR A 211 -4.22 -19.96 31.09
C TYR A 211 -4.61 -19.43 32.47
N HIS A 212 -5.52 -20.10 33.18
CA HIS A 212 -5.90 -19.72 34.55
C HIS A 212 -4.70 -19.70 35.50
N ALA A 213 -3.86 -20.74 35.49
CA ALA A 213 -2.65 -20.78 36.30
C ALA A 213 -1.67 -19.63 35.97
N SER A 214 -1.62 -19.19 34.72
CA SER A 214 -0.80 -18.04 34.28
C SER A 214 -1.34 -16.67 34.72
N LEU A 215 -2.66 -16.54 34.96
CA LEU A 215 -3.28 -15.31 35.47
C LEU A 215 -2.98 -15.05 36.95
N GLN A 216 -2.59 -16.09 37.70
CA GLN A 216 -2.31 -16.03 39.15
C GLN A 216 -3.50 -15.49 40.01
N THR A 217 -4.73 -15.57 39.48
CA THR A 217 -5.95 -15.10 40.13
C THR A 217 -6.58 -16.18 41.01
N ALA A 218 -7.12 -15.80 42.17
CA ALA A 218 -7.90 -16.69 43.04
C ALA A 218 -9.31 -16.98 42.50
N SER A 219 -9.87 -16.11 41.67
CA SER A 219 -11.19 -16.28 41.03
C SER A 219 -11.22 -17.42 40.03
N THR A 220 -12.40 -17.97 39.76
CA THR A 220 -12.65 -18.90 38.64
C THR A 220 -12.54 -18.19 37.29
N LEU A 221 -12.43 -18.95 36.19
CA LEU A 221 -12.48 -18.40 34.83
C LEU A 221 -13.91 -17.95 34.45
N PRO A 222 -14.09 -16.76 33.87
CA PRO A 222 -15.35 -16.35 33.24
C PRO A 222 -15.74 -17.26 32.07
N ASP A 223 -17.04 -17.49 31.89
CA ASP A 223 -17.63 -18.32 30.82
C ASP A 223 -17.13 -17.96 29.42
N MET A 224 -16.89 -16.67 29.20
CA MET A 224 -16.48 -16.11 27.91
C MET A 224 -15.09 -16.58 27.50
N ASP A 225 -14.20 -16.87 28.45
CA ASP A 225 -12.85 -17.38 28.15
C ASP A 225 -12.89 -18.83 27.65
N TYR A 226 -13.87 -19.63 28.08
CA TYR A 226 -14.12 -20.96 27.53
C TYR A 226 -14.62 -20.87 26.08
N LEU A 227 -15.58 -19.98 25.82
CA LEU A 227 -16.17 -19.77 24.49
C LEU A 227 -15.11 -19.27 23.49
N LEU A 228 -14.26 -18.32 23.88
CA LEU A 228 -13.23 -17.75 23.01
C LEU A 228 -12.12 -18.73 22.60
N LEU A 229 -11.98 -19.88 23.27
CA LEU A 229 -11.06 -20.94 22.84
C LEU A 229 -11.64 -21.83 21.72
N VAL A 230 -12.98 -21.91 21.60
CA VAL A 230 -13.66 -22.83 20.66
C VAL A 230 -13.24 -22.65 19.20
N PRO A 231 -13.05 -21.43 18.65
CA PRO A 231 -12.61 -21.26 17.27
C PRO A 231 -11.22 -21.87 17.00
N PHE A 232 -10.26 -21.73 17.92
CA PHE A 232 -8.93 -22.34 17.80
C PHE A 232 -8.98 -23.87 17.78
N LEU A 233 -9.87 -24.45 18.59
CA LEU A 233 -10.12 -25.90 18.60
C LEU A 233 -10.72 -26.36 17.26
N ALA A 234 -11.66 -25.61 16.69
CA ALA A 234 -12.23 -25.89 15.38
C ALA A 234 -11.22 -25.79 14.22
N VAL A 235 -10.28 -24.84 14.28
CA VAL A 235 -9.18 -24.76 13.30
C VAL A 235 -8.22 -25.94 13.42
N THR A 236 -7.98 -26.43 14.63
CA THR A 236 -7.02 -27.53 14.87
C THR A 236 -7.64 -28.93 14.86
N GLN A 237 -8.97 -29.07 14.85
CA GLN A 237 -9.68 -30.35 14.92
C GLN A 237 -9.16 -31.39 13.91
N ASN A 238 -8.91 -30.99 12.66
CA ASN A 238 -8.43 -31.88 11.59
C ASN A 238 -6.99 -32.39 11.82
N THR A 239 -6.26 -31.85 12.80
CA THR A 239 -4.92 -32.29 13.22
C THR A 239 -4.92 -33.05 14.55
N LEU A 240 -6.10 -33.20 15.17
CA LEU A 240 -6.31 -33.96 16.41
C LEU A 240 -6.93 -35.32 16.07
N SER A 241 -6.55 -36.36 16.81
CA SER A 241 -7.22 -37.66 16.73
C SER A 241 -8.56 -37.60 17.47
N GLY A 242 -9.63 -38.14 16.88
CA GLY A 242 -10.93 -38.26 17.54
C GLY A 242 -10.84 -38.96 18.90
N ASP A 243 -10.13 -40.09 18.92
CA ASP A 243 -10.14 -41.06 20.02
C ASP A 243 -8.96 -40.95 21.01
N SER A 244 -7.98 -40.07 20.74
CA SER A 244 -6.78 -39.95 21.60
C SER A 244 -6.58 -38.52 22.11
N ALA A 245 -5.92 -38.40 23.26
CA ALA A 245 -5.61 -37.09 23.83
C ALA A 245 -4.73 -36.25 22.88
N ALA A 246 -4.91 -34.93 22.91
CA ALA A 246 -4.10 -34.02 22.11
C ALA A 246 -2.60 -34.12 22.45
N GLY A 247 -1.74 -34.20 21.43
CA GLY A 247 -0.29 -34.20 21.60
C GLY A 247 0.24 -32.84 22.10
N ASP A 248 1.29 -32.86 22.91
CA ASP A 248 1.77 -31.65 23.61
C ASP A 248 2.26 -30.54 22.67
N ASN A 249 2.72 -30.89 21.47
CA ASN A 249 3.04 -29.90 20.43
C ASN A 249 1.81 -29.12 19.95
N VAL A 250 0.63 -29.77 19.88
CA VAL A 250 -0.63 -29.10 19.50
C VAL A 250 -1.15 -28.25 20.66
N LYS A 251 -1.09 -28.77 21.90
CA LYS A 251 -1.40 -27.97 23.10
C LYS A 251 -0.51 -26.73 23.20
N ALA A 252 0.79 -26.85 22.93
CA ALA A 252 1.73 -25.73 22.97
C ALA A 252 1.45 -24.65 21.90
N LEU A 253 0.96 -25.04 20.72
CA LEU A 253 0.49 -24.12 19.68
C LEU A 253 -0.80 -23.42 20.11
N LEU A 254 -1.79 -24.17 20.60
CA LEU A 254 -3.06 -23.62 21.09
C LEU A 254 -2.87 -22.66 22.27
N VAL A 255 -1.98 -22.98 23.22
CA VAL A 255 -1.60 -22.08 24.31
C VAL A 255 -1.00 -20.78 23.79
N GLU A 256 -0.11 -20.86 22.80
CA GLU A 256 0.51 -19.68 22.19
C GLU A 256 -0.52 -18.80 21.50
N GLU A 257 -1.34 -19.37 20.61
CA GLU A 257 -2.34 -18.66 19.83
C GLU A 257 -3.41 -18.04 20.74
N PHE A 258 -3.99 -18.84 21.65
CA PHE A 258 -5.05 -18.39 22.55
C PHE A 258 -4.59 -17.28 23.49
N ILE A 259 -3.51 -17.45 24.26
CA ILE A 259 -3.10 -16.44 25.24
C ILE A 259 -2.59 -15.16 24.54
N THR A 260 -1.95 -15.29 23.38
CA THR A 260 -1.53 -14.12 22.58
C THR A 260 -2.75 -13.34 22.09
N TYR A 261 -3.75 -14.02 21.54
CA TYR A 261 -5.03 -13.42 21.20
C TYR A 261 -5.69 -12.75 22.43
N MET A 262 -5.79 -13.46 23.56
CA MET A 262 -6.44 -12.95 24.78
C MET A 262 -5.79 -11.66 25.32
N ALA A 263 -4.47 -11.51 25.15
CA ALA A 263 -3.71 -10.32 25.49
C ALA A 263 -3.87 -9.16 24.47
N GLN A 264 -4.08 -9.48 23.19
CA GLN A 264 -4.27 -8.52 22.10
C GLN A 264 -5.73 -8.05 21.89
N ARG A 265 -6.73 -8.73 22.47
CA ARG A 265 -8.16 -8.35 22.37
C ARG A 265 -8.39 -6.85 22.65
N PRO A 266 -9.12 -6.11 21.79
CA PRO A 266 -9.56 -4.74 22.06
C PRO A 266 -10.23 -4.57 23.43
N GLY A 267 -10.10 -3.39 24.02
CA GLY A 267 -10.65 -3.07 25.35
C GLY A 267 -12.16 -3.27 25.41
N TYR A 268 -12.90 -2.89 24.36
CA TYR A 268 -14.36 -3.05 24.30
C TYR A 268 -14.88 -4.50 24.45
N MET A 269 -14.03 -5.51 24.25
CA MET A 269 -14.35 -6.93 24.40
C MET A 269 -14.07 -7.50 25.80
N ARG A 270 -13.30 -6.79 26.64
CA ARG A 270 -12.87 -7.27 27.97
C ARG A 270 -14.00 -7.10 29.02
N GLU A 271 -13.71 -7.43 30.26
CA GLU A 271 -14.55 -7.05 31.41
C GLU A 271 -13.96 -5.84 32.16
N SER A 272 -14.81 -5.14 32.90
CA SER A 272 -14.54 -3.79 33.42
C SER A 272 -13.49 -3.72 34.52
N GLY A 273 -12.64 -2.69 34.47
CA GLY A 273 -11.69 -2.37 35.56
C GLY A 273 -10.84 -1.10 35.33
N VAL A 274 -10.69 -0.66 34.08
CA VAL A 274 -9.93 0.55 33.68
C VAL A 274 -10.89 1.58 33.06
N ARG A 275 -10.64 2.89 33.22
CA ARG A 275 -11.56 3.94 32.73
C ARG A 275 -11.72 3.94 31.20
N ASP A 276 -10.61 3.76 30.48
CA ASP A 276 -10.53 3.77 29.01
C ASP A 276 -11.46 2.74 28.33
N PHE A 277 -11.84 1.69 29.07
CA PHE A 277 -12.80 0.66 28.68
C PHE A 277 -14.19 1.17 28.29
N SER A 278 -14.67 2.23 28.95
CA SER A 278 -15.98 2.81 28.65
C SER A 278 -15.94 3.60 27.34
N ASP A 279 -14.82 4.25 27.07
CA ASP A 279 -14.65 5.15 25.93
C ASP A 279 -14.47 4.35 24.64
N GLU A 280 -13.66 3.29 24.64
CA GLU A 280 -13.54 2.38 23.48
C GLU A 280 -14.89 1.78 23.05
N LYS A 281 -15.75 1.42 24.01
CA LYS A 281 -17.09 0.88 23.74
C LYS A 281 -18.02 1.90 23.13
N LEU A 282 -17.95 3.13 23.62
CA LEU A 282 -18.73 4.23 23.09
C LEU A 282 -18.28 4.55 21.66
N VAL A 283 -16.96 4.60 21.39
CA VAL A 283 -16.41 4.77 20.04
C VAL A 283 -16.83 3.62 19.11
N PHE A 284 -16.82 2.37 19.57
CA PHE A 284 -17.30 1.23 18.79
C PHE A 284 -18.79 1.39 18.44
N ALA A 285 -19.63 1.67 19.44
CA ALA A 285 -21.08 1.80 19.25
C ALA A 285 -21.46 3.02 18.39
N ASP A 286 -20.73 4.13 18.50
CA ASP A 286 -20.89 5.31 17.64
C ASP A 286 -20.45 5.04 16.19
N THR A 287 -19.37 4.28 15.99
CA THR A 287 -18.96 3.80 14.65
C THR A 287 -20.04 2.91 14.02
N VAL A 288 -20.63 1.98 14.79
CA VAL A 288 -21.75 1.15 14.28
C VAL A 288 -23.00 1.98 14.02
N ALA A 289 -23.27 3.01 14.84
CA ALA A 289 -24.37 3.94 14.60
C ALA A 289 -24.20 4.71 13.28
N ASP A 290 -22.99 5.21 12.98
CA ASP A 290 -22.67 5.87 11.71
C ASP A 290 -22.86 4.93 10.51
N LEU A 291 -22.30 3.72 10.57
CA LEU A 291 -22.43 2.74 9.48
C LEU A 291 -23.89 2.31 9.27
N LEU A 292 -24.69 2.18 10.33
CA LEU A 292 -26.12 1.92 10.22
C LEU A 292 -26.88 3.12 9.62
N GLN A 293 -26.66 4.34 10.11
CA GLN A 293 -27.33 5.54 9.56
C GLN A 293 -26.96 5.78 8.09
N GLN A 294 -25.74 5.43 7.67
CA GLN A 294 -25.30 5.51 6.29
C GLN A 294 -25.93 4.45 5.35
N HIS A 295 -26.26 3.25 5.86
CA HIS A 295 -26.63 2.11 5.00
C HIS A 295 -28.04 1.52 5.22
N ASP A 296 -28.66 1.70 6.38
CA ASP A 296 -30.06 1.35 6.69
C ASP A 296 -30.60 2.24 7.85
N ASP A 297 -30.88 3.51 7.55
CA ASP A 297 -31.40 4.50 8.52
C ASP A 297 -32.75 4.10 9.15
N HIS A 298 -33.57 3.33 8.43
CA HIS A 298 -34.81 2.77 8.96
C HIS A 298 -34.54 1.78 10.10
N LEU A 299 -33.55 0.90 9.96
CA LEU A 299 -33.12 0.02 11.03
C LEU A 299 -32.50 0.79 12.21
N ALA A 300 -31.69 1.82 11.92
CA ALA A 300 -31.13 2.69 12.96
C ALA A 300 -32.24 3.39 13.78
N THR A 301 -33.26 3.90 13.10
CA THR A 301 -34.45 4.51 13.74
C THR A 301 -35.26 3.50 14.55
N ALA A 302 -35.44 2.26 14.06
CA ALA A 302 -36.13 1.19 14.79
C ALA A 302 -35.40 0.81 16.09
N ILE A 303 -34.07 0.67 16.05
CA ILE A 303 -33.25 0.43 17.25
C ILE A 303 -33.34 1.61 18.21
N SER A 304 -33.15 2.86 17.74
CA SER A 304 -33.28 4.07 18.57
C SER A 304 -34.64 4.16 19.28
N THR A 305 -35.71 3.74 18.60
CA THR A 305 -37.08 3.74 19.14
C THR A 305 -37.28 2.64 20.20
N ALA A 306 -36.75 1.44 19.98
CA ALA A 306 -36.86 0.32 20.93
C ALA A 306 -36.05 0.49 22.22
N PHE A 307 -35.09 1.43 22.22
CA PHE A 307 -34.27 1.82 23.37
C PHE A 307 -34.62 3.21 23.93
N ALA A 308 -35.61 3.91 23.35
CA ALA A 308 -36.14 5.13 23.94
C ALA A 308 -36.94 4.81 25.21
N THR A 309 -36.76 5.62 26.26
CA THR A 309 -37.71 5.61 27.39
C THR A 309 -39.09 6.06 26.90
N GLU A 310 -40.18 5.58 27.52
CA GLU A 310 -41.55 5.47 26.96
C GLU A 310 -42.24 6.75 26.42
N LYS A 311 -41.58 7.91 26.44
CA LYS A 311 -42.05 9.19 25.83
C LYS A 311 -40.96 9.98 25.09
N GLY A 312 -39.76 9.42 24.91
CA GLY A 312 -38.65 10.10 24.25
C GLY A 312 -38.73 10.01 22.72
N THR A 313 -38.43 11.10 22.02
CA THR A 313 -38.15 11.06 20.59
C THR A 313 -36.90 10.22 20.30
N PRO A 314 -36.86 9.43 19.20
CA PRO A 314 -35.64 8.72 18.82
C PRO A 314 -34.49 9.71 18.62
N SER A 315 -33.32 9.38 19.14
CA SER A 315 -32.13 10.22 19.11
C SER A 315 -30.88 9.39 18.82
N ARG A 316 -29.79 10.05 18.41
CA ARG A 316 -28.49 9.37 18.25
C ARG A 316 -27.98 8.82 19.59
N THR A 317 -28.22 9.50 20.71
CA THR A 317 -27.79 9.01 22.03
C THR A 317 -28.48 7.70 22.40
N ASN A 318 -29.79 7.57 22.10
CA ASN A 318 -30.54 6.34 22.35
C ASN A 318 -30.07 5.22 21.42
N LEU A 319 -29.70 5.53 20.17
CA LEU A 319 -29.12 4.57 19.22
C LEU A 319 -27.77 4.05 19.71
N VAL A 320 -26.84 4.94 20.09
CA VAL A 320 -25.49 4.55 20.54
C VAL A 320 -25.55 3.76 21.85
N GLU A 321 -26.36 4.17 22.83
CA GLU A 321 -26.52 3.44 24.09
C GLU A 321 -27.23 2.09 23.90
N GLY A 322 -28.21 2.05 22.99
CA GLY A 322 -28.89 0.83 22.58
C GLY A 322 -27.95 -0.16 21.89
N LEU A 323 -27.18 0.29 20.90
CA LEU A 323 -26.16 -0.53 20.22
C LEU A 323 -25.08 -1.01 21.18
N LYS A 324 -24.60 -0.15 22.09
CA LYS A 324 -23.65 -0.54 23.14
C LYS A 324 -24.22 -1.67 23.99
N THR A 325 -25.46 -1.56 24.45
CA THR A 325 -26.13 -2.59 25.26
C THR A 325 -26.38 -3.88 24.47
N LEU A 326 -26.94 -3.77 23.26
CA LEU A 326 -27.38 -4.86 22.40
C LEU A 326 -26.21 -5.71 21.87
N LEU A 327 -25.09 -5.07 21.49
CA LEU A 327 -23.93 -5.76 20.91
C LEU A 327 -22.94 -6.26 21.97
N GLN A 328 -22.95 -5.71 23.19
CA GLN A 328 -21.97 -6.06 24.22
C GLN A 328 -21.85 -7.57 24.53
N PRO A 329 -22.96 -8.34 24.70
CA PRO A 329 -22.87 -9.77 25.00
C PRO A 329 -22.19 -10.55 23.88
N LEU A 330 -22.46 -10.16 22.63
CA LEU A 330 -21.97 -10.81 21.42
C LEU A 330 -20.51 -10.43 21.10
N LEU A 331 -20.09 -9.19 21.35
CA LEU A 331 -18.71 -8.73 21.16
C LEU A 331 -17.74 -9.36 22.17
N ARG A 332 -18.15 -9.52 23.43
CA ARG A 332 -17.33 -10.16 24.47
C ARG A 332 -16.89 -11.57 24.12
N VAL A 333 -17.75 -12.31 23.41
CA VAL A 333 -17.50 -13.69 22.97
C VAL A 333 -17.15 -13.78 21.48
N MET A 334 -16.95 -12.66 20.78
CA MET A 334 -16.67 -12.62 19.33
C MET A 334 -17.61 -13.52 18.51
N PHE A 335 -18.91 -13.30 18.68
CA PHE A 335 -19.99 -14.02 17.97
C PHE A 335 -20.05 -15.54 18.26
N VAL A 336 -19.18 -16.10 19.11
CA VAL A 336 -19.21 -17.50 19.53
C VAL A 336 -20.54 -17.79 20.24
N GLY A 337 -21.20 -18.90 19.88
CA GLY A 337 -22.53 -19.26 20.39
C GLY A 337 -23.71 -18.52 19.73
N TYR A 338 -23.45 -17.41 19.01
CA TYR A 338 -24.46 -16.69 18.22
C TYR A 338 -24.50 -17.13 16.76
N LEU A 339 -23.38 -17.57 16.18
CA LEU A 339 -23.27 -17.98 14.79
C LEU A 339 -22.90 -19.47 14.65
N GLN A 340 -23.18 -20.04 13.49
CA GLN A 340 -22.69 -21.37 13.10
C GLN A 340 -21.17 -21.35 12.90
N LEU A 341 -20.52 -22.50 13.12
CA LEU A 341 -19.06 -22.60 13.20
C LEU A 341 -18.34 -22.19 11.90
N ASP A 342 -18.95 -22.44 10.74
CA ASP A 342 -18.46 -22.01 9.41
C ASP A 342 -18.44 -20.48 9.28
N CYS A 343 -19.57 -19.83 9.60
CA CYS A 343 -19.72 -18.38 9.56
C CYS A 343 -18.86 -17.68 10.62
N LEU A 344 -18.70 -18.32 11.79
CA LEU A 344 -17.85 -17.86 12.89
C LEU A 344 -16.37 -17.88 12.47
N LEU A 345 -15.88 -18.99 11.91
CA LEU A 345 -14.49 -19.09 11.42
C LEU A 345 -14.22 -18.09 10.30
N TYR A 346 -15.18 -17.84 9.40
CA TYR A 346 -15.06 -16.78 8.41
C TYR A 346 -14.87 -15.39 9.04
N ILE A 347 -15.70 -15.02 10.03
CA ILE A 347 -15.57 -13.73 10.74
C ILE A 347 -14.23 -13.61 11.46
N TRP A 348 -13.77 -14.71 12.07
CA TRP A 348 -12.47 -14.75 12.73
C TRP A 348 -11.31 -14.67 11.74
N ASP A 349 -11.40 -15.25 10.54
CA ASP A 349 -10.42 -15.04 9.47
C ASP A 349 -10.32 -13.55 9.12
N GLN A 350 -11.46 -12.90 8.86
CA GLN A 350 -11.51 -11.50 8.47
C GLN A 350 -10.98 -10.55 9.55
N TYR A 351 -11.07 -10.94 10.82
CA TYR A 351 -10.46 -10.22 11.95
C TYR A 351 -8.95 -10.49 12.06
N ILE A 352 -8.54 -11.75 12.00
CA ILE A 352 -7.15 -12.16 12.25
C ILE A 352 -6.20 -11.68 11.16
N ILE A 353 -6.61 -11.66 9.89
CA ILE A 353 -5.77 -11.17 8.78
C ILE A 353 -5.50 -9.65 8.83
N GLY A 354 -6.13 -8.89 9.72
CA GLY A 354 -5.89 -7.46 9.89
C GLY A 354 -5.63 -7.04 11.35
N LEU A 355 -5.23 -7.99 12.20
CA LEU A 355 -4.91 -7.76 13.62
C LEU A 355 -3.82 -6.72 13.84
N ASP A 356 -2.90 -6.60 12.88
CA ASP A 356 -1.76 -5.69 12.87
C ASP A 356 -2.06 -4.31 12.26
N ILE A 357 -3.31 -4.05 11.85
CA ILE A 357 -3.71 -2.77 11.21
C ILE A 357 -4.73 -2.04 12.10
N PRO A 358 -4.29 -1.05 12.93
CA PRO A 358 -5.17 -0.36 13.88
C PRO A 358 -6.34 0.41 13.26
N ALA A 359 -6.25 0.75 11.97
CA ALA A 359 -7.28 1.49 11.24
C ALA A 359 -8.36 0.59 10.60
N TYR A 360 -8.25 -0.74 10.74
CA TYR A 360 -9.11 -1.71 10.06
C TYR A 360 -10.40 -1.99 10.86
N GLN A 361 -11.51 -1.42 10.42
CA GLN A 361 -12.79 -1.39 11.14
C GLN A 361 -13.70 -2.59 10.77
N VAL A 362 -13.13 -3.79 10.75
CA VAL A 362 -13.84 -5.00 10.34
C VAL A 362 -14.94 -5.41 11.34
N LEU A 363 -14.70 -5.30 12.65
CA LEU A 363 -15.69 -5.68 13.66
C LEU A 363 -16.92 -4.75 13.72
N PRO A 364 -16.79 -3.41 13.69
CA PRO A 364 -17.94 -2.53 13.50
C PRO A 364 -18.73 -2.84 12.22
N THR A 365 -18.03 -3.17 11.13
CA THR A 365 -18.66 -3.55 9.85
C THR A 365 -19.44 -4.85 9.98
N ILE A 366 -18.86 -5.90 10.55
CA ILE A 366 -19.52 -7.20 10.73
C ILE A 366 -20.71 -7.09 11.69
N SER A 367 -20.61 -6.31 12.77
CA SER A 367 -21.76 -6.01 13.64
C SER A 367 -22.86 -5.25 12.92
N THR A 368 -22.52 -4.29 12.05
CA THR A 368 -23.49 -3.56 11.21
C THR A 368 -24.21 -4.53 10.25
N VAL A 369 -23.45 -5.36 9.54
CA VAL A 369 -23.98 -6.36 8.59
C VAL A 369 -24.86 -7.39 9.31
N LEU A 370 -24.46 -7.89 10.48
CA LEU A 370 -25.29 -8.77 11.31
C LEU A 370 -26.66 -8.14 11.59
N LEU A 371 -26.68 -6.87 12.01
CA LEU A 371 -27.92 -6.18 12.33
C LEU A 371 -28.81 -6.01 11.08
N MET A 372 -28.20 -5.65 9.94
CA MET A 372 -28.89 -5.51 8.66
C MET A 372 -29.48 -6.83 8.14
N LEU A 373 -28.77 -7.95 8.29
CA LEU A 373 -29.27 -9.28 7.92
C LEU A 373 -30.48 -9.72 8.77
N LEU A 374 -30.62 -9.18 9.99
CA LEU A 374 -31.72 -9.45 10.92
C LEU A 374 -32.84 -8.40 10.89
N ARG A 375 -32.76 -7.40 9.99
CA ARG A 375 -33.68 -6.23 9.96
C ARG A 375 -35.16 -6.59 9.98
N GLU A 376 -35.58 -7.63 9.25
CA GLU A 376 -36.99 -8.05 9.16
C GLU A 376 -37.54 -8.65 10.46
N HIS A 377 -36.64 -9.09 11.35
CA HIS A 377 -36.97 -9.51 12.70
C HIS A 377 -36.96 -8.30 13.64
N PHE A 378 -35.98 -7.40 13.53
CA PHE A 378 -35.92 -6.18 14.36
C PHE A 378 -37.09 -5.22 14.15
N PHE A 379 -37.62 -5.07 12.93
CA PHE A 379 -38.83 -4.28 12.68
C PHE A 379 -40.10 -4.84 13.37
N LYS A 380 -40.05 -6.07 13.90
CA LYS A 380 -41.15 -6.69 14.67
C LYS A 380 -40.95 -6.56 16.18
N CYS A 381 -39.75 -6.18 16.63
CA CYS A 381 -39.42 -5.99 18.05
C CYS A 381 -39.96 -4.65 18.57
N LYS A 382 -40.46 -4.65 19.81
CA LYS A 382 -40.99 -3.47 20.49
C LYS A 382 -40.11 -2.95 21.62
N ASN A 383 -39.09 -3.71 22.03
CA ASN A 383 -38.19 -3.37 23.15
C ASN A 383 -36.83 -4.09 23.02
N SER A 384 -35.83 -3.66 23.81
CA SER A 384 -34.48 -4.24 23.91
C SER A 384 -34.49 -5.77 24.03
N HIS A 385 -35.25 -6.30 24.99
CA HIS A 385 -35.26 -7.74 25.29
C HIS A 385 -35.71 -8.60 24.09
N GLN A 386 -36.68 -8.14 23.29
CA GLN A 386 -37.06 -8.82 22.04
C GLN A 386 -35.94 -8.75 20.99
N MET A 387 -35.18 -7.66 20.92
CA MET A 387 -34.02 -7.54 20.03
C MET A 387 -32.88 -8.47 20.45
N GLU A 388 -32.59 -8.58 21.75
CA GLU A 388 -31.63 -9.54 22.32
C GLU A 388 -32.04 -11.00 22.01
N GLN A 389 -33.32 -11.34 22.19
CA GLN A 389 -33.84 -12.66 21.82
C GLN A 389 -33.70 -12.94 20.32
N VAL A 390 -33.91 -11.95 19.44
CA VAL A 390 -33.66 -12.08 17.99
C VAL A 390 -32.18 -12.35 17.72
N LEU A 391 -31.25 -11.63 18.35
CA LEU A 391 -29.81 -11.91 18.21
C LEU A 391 -29.46 -13.36 18.60
N THR A 392 -29.90 -13.84 19.76
CA THR A 392 -29.54 -15.20 20.22
C THR A 392 -30.18 -16.31 19.36
N SER A 393 -31.41 -16.10 18.86
CA SER A 393 -32.17 -17.14 18.16
C SER A 393 -32.07 -17.13 16.64
N HIS A 394 -31.90 -15.96 16.01
CA HIS A 394 -31.90 -15.82 14.55
C HIS A 394 -30.50 -15.67 13.95
N SER A 395 -29.51 -15.15 14.69
CA SER A 395 -28.10 -15.15 14.21
C SER A 395 -27.61 -16.55 13.89
N ARG A 396 -28.06 -17.57 14.66
CA ARG A 396 -27.74 -19.00 14.46
C ARG A 396 -28.24 -19.57 13.13
N LYS A 397 -29.06 -18.82 12.37
CA LYS A 397 -29.59 -19.18 11.04
C LYS A 397 -28.91 -18.42 9.90
N LEU A 398 -28.00 -17.50 10.21
CA LEU A 398 -27.27 -16.74 9.21
C LEU A 398 -26.12 -17.57 8.64
N HIS A 399 -25.83 -17.34 7.36
CA HIS A 399 -24.81 -18.05 6.60
C HIS A 399 -23.70 -17.11 6.13
N MET A 400 -22.48 -17.64 6.03
CA MET A 400 -21.28 -16.94 5.56
C MET A 400 -21.52 -16.11 4.29
N HIS A 401 -22.18 -16.69 3.28
CA HIS A 401 -22.40 -16.03 1.98
C HIS A 401 -23.26 -14.76 2.09
N GLN A 402 -24.13 -14.64 3.11
CA GLN A 402 -24.95 -13.46 3.35
C GLN A 402 -24.09 -12.29 3.85
N PHE A 403 -23.15 -12.57 4.77
CA PHE A 403 -22.15 -11.60 5.20
C PHE A 403 -21.26 -11.19 4.03
N GLN A 404 -20.73 -12.16 3.27
CA GLN A 404 -19.88 -11.87 2.12
C GLN A 404 -20.57 -10.97 1.09
N TYR A 405 -21.86 -11.20 0.81
CA TYR A 405 -22.64 -10.40 -0.12
C TYR A 405 -22.82 -8.95 0.34
N GLU A 406 -23.28 -8.72 1.58
CA GLU A 406 -23.49 -7.34 2.07
C GLU A 406 -22.16 -6.60 2.30
N ILE A 407 -21.09 -7.29 2.75
CA ILE A 407 -19.73 -6.73 2.81
C ILE A 407 -19.26 -6.34 1.41
N ASN A 408 -19.36 -7.23 0.41
CA ASN A 408 -18.95 -6.95 -0.97
C ASN A 408 -19.69 -5.73 -1.54
N LYS A 409 -21.00 -5.68 -1.32
CA LYS A 409 -21.91 -4.68 -1.88
C LYS A 409 -21.73 -3.29 -1.29
N ARG A 410 -21.35 -3.17 -0.01
CA ARG A 410 -21.39 -1.88 0.72
C ARG A 410 -20.06 -1.46 1.34
N PHE A 411 -19.27 -2.40 1.85
CA PHE A 411 -18.14 -2.11 2.74
C PHE A 411 -16.77 -2.47 2.16
N TYR A 412 -16.72 -3.36 1.17
CA TYR A 412 -15.45 -3.90 0.62
C TYR A 412 -14.47 -2.83 0.19
N ARG A 413 -14.91 -1.79 -0.54
CA ARG A 413 -14.03 -0.68 -0.97
C ARG A 413 -13.39 0.05 0.22
N THR A 414 -14.14 0.26 1.29
CA THR A 414 -13.67 0.95 2.51
C THR A 414 -12.70 0.05 3.29
N LEU A 415 -13.05 -1.21 3.52
CA LEU A 415 -12.18 -2.18 4.20
C LEU A 415 -10.89 -2.42 3.42
N HIS A 416 -10.98 -2.56 2.08
CA HIS A 416 -9.83 -2.71 1.20
C HIS A 416 -8.90 -1.48 1.25
N ALA A 417 -9.46 -0.27 1.28
CA ALA A 417 -8.67 0.96 1.42
C ALA A 417 -8.05 1.13 2.82
N GLN A 418 -8.66 0.58 3.87
CA GLN A 418 -8.08 0.53 5.22
C GLN A 418 -6.92 -0.47 5.29
N ILE A 419 -7.09 -1.68 4.74
CA ILE A 419 -6.11 -2.78 4.87
C ILE A 419 -4.89 -2.61 3.94
N HIS A 420 -5.01 -1.83 2.85
CA HIS A 420 -3.91 -1.49 1.93
C HIS A 420 -3.45 -0.03 2.03
N LYS A 421 -3.74 0.67 3.14
CA LYS A 421 -3.54 2.13 3.25
C LYS A 421 -2.09 2.58 3.11
N ASP A 422 -1.14 1.76 3.58
CA ASP A 422 0.30 1.99 3.44
C ASP A 422 0.88 1.37 2.17
N ASP A 423 0.13 0.48 1.52
CA ASP A 423 0.54 -0.17 0.27
C ASP A 423 0.14 0.69 -0.94
N LYS A 424 0.96 1.72 -1.20
CA LYS A 424 0.91 2.45 -2.49
C LYS A 424 1.21 1.54 -3.69
N SER A 425 1.63 0.29 -3.47
CA SER A 425 1.66 -0.70 -4.54
C SER A 425 0.24 -1.15 -4.87
N THR A 426 -0.31 -0.54 -5.91
CA THR A 426 -1.46 -1.07 -6.62
C THR A 426 -1.06 -2.35 -7.33
N MET A 427 -1.13 -3.49 -6.64
CA MET A 427 -1.58 -4.68 -7.34
C MET A 427 -2.98 -4.37 -7.90
N PRO A 428 -3.27 -4.69 -9.17
CA PRO A 428 -4.60 -4.47 -9.72
C PRO A 428 -5.60 -5.25 -8.88
N VAL A 429 -6.62 -4.56 -8.36
CA VAL A 429 -7.75 -5.19 -7.67
C VAL A 429 -8.46 -6.07 -8.67
N LEU A 430 -8.12 -7.35 -8.66
CA LEU A 430 -8.79 -8.40 -9.42
C LEU A 430 -10.11 -8.74 -8.72
N ASP A 431 -11.03 -7.79 -8.73
CA ASP A 431 -12.44 -8.08 -8.54
C ASP A 431 -12.86 -9.09 -9.63
N PRO A 432 -13.28 -10.32 -9.27
CA PRO A 432 -13.65 -11.34 -10.24
C PRO A 432 -14.79 -10.91 -11.18
N THR A 433 -15.53 -9.85 -10.82
CA THR A 433 -16.69 -9.33 -11.55
C THR A 433 -16.43 -8.01 -12.29
N GLN A 434 -15.29 -7.33 -12.11
CA GLN A 434 -14.97 -6.06 -12.79
C GLN A 434 -13.84 -6.17 -13.83
N SER A 435 -13.56 -7.37 -14.36
CA SER A 435 -12.71 -7.58 -15.53
C SER A 435 -13.39 -7.18 -16.86
N VAL A 436 -13.97 -5.96 -16.89
CA VAL A 436 -14.65 -5.40 -18.07
C VAL A 436 -13.60 -4.94 -19.08
N GLY A 437 -13.22 -5.84 -19.99
CA GLY A 437 -12.43 -5.51 -21.20
C GLY A 437 -11.25 -6.43 -21.47
N MET A 438 -10.77 -7.19 -20.49
CA MET A 438 -9.71 -8.20 -20.65
C MET A 438 -10.10 -9.47 -19.90
N PRO A 439 -10.13 -10.65 -20.55
CA PRO A 439 -10.44 -11.90 -19.86
C PRO A 439 -9.37 -12.17 -18.79
N PRO A 440 -9.74 -12.48 -17.53
CA PRO A 440 -8.78 -12.83 -16.49
C PRO A 440 -7.83 -13.97 -16.91
N PRO A 441 -6.57 -14.00 -16.44
CA PRO A 441 -5.58 -14.97 -16.91
C PRO A 441 -6.03 -16.43 -16.70
N TRP A 442 -6.77 -16.72 -15.63
CA TRP A 442 -7.37 -18.03 -15.34
C TRP A 442 -8.62 -18.40 -16.17
N THR A 443 -9.05 -17.60 -17.16
CA THR A 443 -10.20 -17.95 -18.02
C THR A 443 -9.99 -19.23 -18.83
N HIS A 444 -8.76 -19.69 -18.99
CA HIS A 444 -8.45 -21.00 -19.57
C HIS A 444 -8.78 -22.19 -18.64
N TRP A 445 -9.03 -21.97 -17.34
CA TRP A 445 -9.38 -23.03 -16.40
C TRP A 445 -10.83 -23.51 -16.57
N SER A 446 -11.77 -22.61 -16.89
CA SER A 446 -13.18 -22.94 -17.15
C SER A 446 -13.46 -23.51 -18.54
N VAL A 447 -12.45 -23.57 -19.43
CA VAL A 447 -12.57 -24.25 -20.72
C VAL A 447 -12.41 -25.77 -20.50
N GLU A 448 -13.52 -26.50 -20.58
CA GLU A 448 -13.58 -27.97 -20.39
C GLU A 448 -12.74 -28.78 -21.40
N LYS A 449 -12.34 -28.16 -22.52
CA LYS A 449 -11.45 -28.80 -23.49
C LYS A 449 -10.01 -28.86 -22.95
N LEU A 450 -9.73 -29.92 -22.18
CA LEU A 450 -8.39 -30.49 -22.07
C LEU A 450 -7.74 -30.49 -23.47
N PRO A 451 -6.55 -29.90 -23.66
CA PRO A 451 -5.93 -29.83 -24.98
C PRO A 451 -5.74 -31.26 -25.53
N PRO A 452 -6.38 -31.62 -26.66
CA PRO A 452 -6.22 -32.95 -27.21
C PRO A 452 -4.74 -33.16 -27.57
N ARG A 453 -4.19 -34.32 -27.22
CA ARG A 453 -2.77 -34.67 -27.43
C ARG A 453 -2.49 -34.83 -28.93
N GLN A 454 -2.31 -33.70 -29.62
CA GLN A 454 -2.04 -33.63 -31.06
C GLN A 454 -0.78 -34.45 -31.40
N LYS A 455 -0.90 -35.31 -32.41
CA LYS A 455 0.21 -36.13 -32.88
C LYS A 455 1.25 -35.24 -33.55
N ALA A 456 2.48 -35.73 -33.69
CA ALA A 456 3.57 -34.93 -34.24
C ALA A 456 3.30 -34.44 -35.68
N HIS A 457 2.47 -35.15 -36.42
CA HIS A 457 1.99 -34.80 -37.76
C HIS A 457 1.09 -33.55 -37.74
N ASP A 458 0.04 -33.55 -36.92
CA ASP A 458 -0.92 -32.44 -36.77
C ASP A 458 -0.21 -31.13 -36.38
N ARG A 459 0.87 -31.23 -35.59
CA ARG A 459 1.73 -30.09 -35.21
C ARG A 459 2.57 -29.50 -36.35
N ARG A 460 2.75 -30.20 -37.48
CA ARG A 460 3.35 -29.63 -38.70
C ARG A 460 2.28 -28.93 -39.54
N GLN A 461 1.16 -29.61 -39.77
CA GLN A 461 0.04 -29.06 -40.55
C GLN A 461 -0.50 -27.76 -39.92
N ALA A 462 -0.68 -27.73 -38.60
CA ALA A 462 -1.05 -26.52 -37.86
C ALA A 462 0.05 -25.46 -37.72
N ARG A 463 1.28 -25.70 -38.20
CA ARG A 463 2.32 -24.65 -38.40
C ARG A 463 2.24 -24.11 -39.82
N GLU A 464 2.15 -24.99 -40.82
CA GLU A 464 1.99 -24.63 -42.23
C GLU A 464 0.73 -23.77 -42.44
N GLU A 465 -0.40 -24.09 -41.81
CA GLU A 465 -1.61 -23.26 -41.83
C GLU A 465 -1.41 -21.88 -41.17
N ARG A 466 -0.64 -21.79 -40.07
CA ARG A 466 -0.34 -20.52 -39.39
C ARG A 466 0.67 -19.68 -40.16
N GLU A 467 1.61 -20.29 -40.87
CA GLU A 467 2.53 -19.61 -41.77
C GLU A 467 1.79 -19.12 -43.03
N ALA A 468 0.88 -19.93 -43.60
CA ALA A 468 0.01 -19.51 -44.69
C ALA A 468 -0.94 -18.36 -44.29
N GLN A 469 -1.50 -18.38 -43.08
CA GLN A 469 -2.30 -17.27 -42.56
C GLN A 469 -1.45 -16.01 -42.33
N ARG A 470 -0.23 -16.15 -41.79
CA ARG A 470 0.71 -15.02 -41.65
C ARG A 470 1.11 -14.42 -43.00
N LEU A 471 1.38 -15.25 -44.00
CA LEU A 471 1.70 -14.80 -45.35
C LEU A 471 0.53 -14.01 -45.96
N ARG A 472 -0.71 -14.52 -45.88
CA ARG A 472 -1.91 -13.78 -46.33
C ARG A 472 -2.10 -12.44 -45.60
N PHE A 473 -1.82 -12.40 -44.29
CA PHE A 473 -1.93 -11.16 -43.51
C PHE A 473 -0.86 -10.14 -43.87
N VAL A 474 0.39 -10.58 -44.11
CA VAL A 474 1.48 -9.72 -44.60
C VAL A 474 1.19 -9.22 -46.02
N GLU A 475 0.61 -10.06 -46.88
CA GLU A 475 0.20 -9.71 -48.24
C GLU A 475 -0.94 -8.67 -48.24
N GLN A 476 -1.93 -8.82 -47.35
CA GLN A 476 -2.98 -7.81 -47.12
C GLN A 476 -2.41 -6.50 -46.57
N GLN A 477 -1.51 -6.53 -45.58
CA GLN A 477 -0.85 -5.31 -45.09
C GLN A 477 -0.03 -4.61 -46.18
N LYS A 478 0.64 -5.38 -47.04
CA LYS A 478 1.38 -4.81 -48.17
C LYS A 478 0.44 -4.12 -49.16
N ALA A 479 -0.67 -4.77 -49.53
CA ALA A 479 -1.68 -4.16 -50.41
C ALA A 479 -2.30 -2.89 -49.80
N GLU A 480 -2.55 -2.84 -48.48
CA GLU A 480 -3.00 -1.61 -47.81
C GLU A 480 -1.94 -0.50 -47.80
N VAL A 481 -0.65 -0.83 -47.71
CA VAL A 481 0.45 0.15 -47.78
C VAL A 481 0.59 0.67 -49.21
N ASP A 482 0.54 -0.20 -50.22
CA ASP A 482 0.62 0.18 -51.63
C ASP A 482 -0.56 1.08 -52.02
N MET A 483 -1.80 0.75 -51.63
CA MET A 483 -2.99 1.61 -51.76
C MET A 483 -2.80 3.01 -51.13
N LYS A 484 -2.26 3.08 -49.90
CA LYS A 484 -2.00 4.36 -49.22
C LYS A 484 -0.93 5.20 -49.93
N GLN A 485 0.06 4.57 -50.57
CA GLN A 485 1.05 5.27 -51.37
C GLN A 485 0.45 5.81 -52.68
N GLU A 486 -0.46 5.07 -53.32
CA GLU A 486 -1.20 5.55 -54.50
C GLU A 486 -2.12 6.74 -54.15
N ASP A 487 -2.86 6.67 -53.04
CA ASP A 487 -3.67 7.79 -52.54
C ASP A 487 -2.82 9.04 -52.22
N GLU A 488 -1.65 8.87 -51.60
CA GLU A 488 -0.74 9.99 -51.32
C GLU A 488 -0.17 10.61 -52.60
N LEU A 489 0.21 9.78 -53.59
CA LEU A 489 0.65 10.24 -54.90
C LEU A 489 -0.45 10.95 -55.68
N ALA A 490 -1.69 10.47 -55.60
CA ALA A 490 -2.86 11.12 -56.19
C ALA A 490 -3.11 12.50 -55.54
N ARG A 491 -3.02 12.59 -54.21
CA ARG A 491 -3.17 13.85 -53.47
C ARG A 491 -2.08 14.86 -53.84
N ARG A 492 -0.81 14.43 -53.93
CA ARG A 492 0.30 15.30 -54.37
C ARG A 492 0.09 15.85 -55.79
N LYS A 493 -0.44 15.04 -56.72
CA LYS A 493 -0.79 15.51 -58.09
C LYS A 493 -1.95 16.49 -58.13
N GLU A 494 -2.88 16.40 -57.18
CA GLU A 494 -3.95 17.41 -57.02
C GLU A 494 -3.37 18.71 -56.43
N GLU A 495 -2.57 18.61 -55.36
CA GLU A 495 -1.85 19.75 -54.76
C GLU A 495 -0.98 20.50 -55.79
N GLU A 496 -0.27 19.78 -56.67
CA GLU A 496 0.53 20.34 -57.77
C GLU A 496 -0.34 21.07 -58.81
N ARG A 497 -1.48 20.50 -59.24
CA ARG A 497 -2.42 21.19 -60.14
C ARG A 497 -3.04 22.45 -59.54
N GLN A 498 -3.34 22.45 -58.24
CA GLN A 498 -3.83 23.64 -57.53
C GLN A 498 -2.75 24.74 -57.49
N LEU A 499 -1.49 24.37 -57.30
CA LEU A 499 -0.34 25.28 -57.33
C LEU A 499 -0.11 25.88 -58.73
N GLU A 500 -0.23 25.06 -59.78
CA GLU A 500 -0.11 25.52 -61.18
C GLU A 500 -1.23 26.51 -61.55
N LEU A 501 -2.48 26.22 -61.17
CA LEU A 501 -3.62 27.13 -61.33
C LEU A 501 -3.43 28.46 -60.58
N ALA A 502 -2.90 28.41 -59.35
CA ALA A 502 -2.61 29.62 -58.56
C ALA A 502 -1.50 30.47 -59.20
N LEU A 503 -0.46 29.84 -59.75
CA LEU A 503 0.60 30.53 -60.49
C LEU A 503 0.07 31.16 -61.79
N GLU A 504 -0.82 30.48 -62.52
CA GLU A 504 -1.43 31.03 -63.72
C GLU A 504 -2.34 32.23 -63.41
N GLN A 505 -3.14 32.16 -62.33
CA GLN A 505 -3.94 33.29 -61.86
C GLN A 505 -3.07 34.48 -61.44
N SER A 506 -1.98 34.24 -60.70
CA SER A 506 -1.01 35.27 -60.33
C SER A 506 -0.39 35.94 -61.56
N ARG A 507 0.00 35.15 -62.58
CA ARG A 507 0.53 35.71 -63.83
C ARG A 507 -0.51 36.56 -64.58
N ARG A 508 -1.76 36.12 -64.64
CA ARG A 508 -2.87 36.91 -65.23
C ARG A 508 -3.13 38.22 -64.48
N GLN A 509 -2.98 38.24 -63.15
CA GLN A 509 -3.06 39.48 -62.36
C GLN A 509 -1.89 40.42 -62.67
N GLN A 510 -0.65 39.91 -62.73
CA GLN A 510 0.53 40.70 -63.10
C GLN A 510 0.43 41.26 -64.53
N ASP A 511 -0.09 40.48 -65.49
CA ASP A 511 -0.33 40.93 -66.87
C ASP A 511 -1.43 42.03 -66.91
N GLN A 512 -2.45 41.95 -66.06
CA GLN A 512 -3.48 43.00 -65.90
C GLN A 512 -2.95 44.27 -65.24
N GLU A 513 -2.17 44.16 -64.16
CA GLU A 513 -1.49 45.30 -63.52
C GLU A 513 -0.54 45.99 -64.49
N ARG A 514 0.23 45.22 -65.27
CA ARG A 514 1.09 45.75 -66.32
C ARG A 514 0.30 46.50 -67.39
N LEU A 515 -0.82 45.95 -67.87
CA LEU A 515 -1.69 46.62 -68.85
C LEU A 515 -2.31 47.91 -68.29
N ALA A 516 -2.69 47.93 -67.01
CA ALA A 516 -3.19 49.13 -66.34
C ALA A 516 -2.09 50.20 -66.22
N LEU A 517 -0.87 49.81 -65.84
CA LEU A 517 0.29 50.70 -65.77
C LEU A 517 0.73 51.22 -67.14
N GLU A 518 0.67 50.40 -68.20
CA GLU A 518 0.93 50.84 -69.59
C GLU A 518 -0.12 51.86 -70.06
N GLN A 519 -1.41 51.66 -69.72
CA GLN A 519 -2.46 52.65 -69.97
C GLN A 519 -2.24 53.95 -69.19
N GLU A 520 -1.87 53.86 -67.90
CA GLU A 520 -1.58 55.04 -67.08
C GLU A 520 -0.38 55.82 -67.64
N LEU A 521 0.70 55.14 -68.04
CA LEU A 521 1.86 55.74 -68.71
C LEU A 521 1.50 56.44 -70.03
N ASP A 522 0.60 55.86 -70.83
CA ASP A 522 0.14 56.49 -72.07
C ASP A 522 -0.79 57.68 -71.81
N THR A 523 -1.63 57.66 -70.75
CA THR A 523 -2.35 58.87 -70.31
C THR A 523 -1.40 59.94 -69.78
N GLU A 524 -0.32 59.57 -69.07
CA GLU A 524 0.69 60.53 -68.62
C GLU A 524 1.47 61.12 -69.80
N ARG A 525 1.80 60.31 -70.81
CA ARG A 525 2.41 60.77 -72.07
C ARG A 525 1.50 61.71 -72.83
N GLN A 526 0.20 61.42 -72.93
CA GLN A 526 -0.78 62.33 -73.54
C GLN A 526 -0.91 63.63 -72.73
N ALA A 527 -0.98 63.55 -71.41
CA ALA A 527 -1.03 64.73 -70.54
C ALA A 527 0.24 65.58 -70.65
N ARG A 528 1.44 64.96 -70.68
CA ARG A 528 2.71 65.64 -70.93
C ARG A 528 2.78 66.24 -72.33
N TYR A 529 2.26 65.57 -73.36
CA TYR A 529 2.17 66.10 -74.71
C TYR A 529 1.21 67.30 -74.80
N GLU A 530 0.06 67.26 -74.13
CA GLU A 530 -0.83 68.42 -74.00
C GLU A 530 -0.19 69.56 -73.22
N LEU A 531 0.49 69.26 -72.12
CA LEU A 531 1.18 70.26 -71.30
C LEU A 531 2.32 70.91 -72.09
N GLN A 532 3.09 70.12 -72.84
CA GLN A 532 4.14 70.60 -73.72
C GLN A 532 3.57 71.40 -74.88
N LYS A 533 2.46 70.98 -75.51
CA LYS A 533 1.75 71.78 -76.52
C LYS A 533 1.19 73.09 -75.96
N ARG A 534 0.72 73.12 -74.70
CA ARG A 534 0.33 74.36 -74.00
C ARG A 534 1.55 75.25 -73.72
N ALA A 535 2.67 74.66 -73.28
CA ALA A 535 3.93 75.36 -73.08
C ALA A 535 4.49 75.92 -74.40
N ASP A 536 4.47 75.16 -75.49
CA ASP A 536 4.90 75.58 -76.83
C ASP A 536 3.98 76.68 -77.39
N ASN A 537 2.67 76.62 -77.14
CA ASN A 537 1.75 77.73 -77.46
C ASN A 537 2.05 78.99 -76.62
N GLN A 538 2.37 78.84 -75.33
CA GLN A 538 2.81 79.94 -74.48
C GLN A 538 4.17 80.49 -74.93
N ILE A 539 5.12 79.63 -75.32
CA ILE A 539 6.43 80.00 -75.85
C ILE A 539 6.25 80.71 -77.20
N ALA A 540 5.36 80.27 -78.08
CA ALA A 540 5.06 80.96 -79.34
C ALA A 540 4.42 82.34 -79.11
N MET A 541 3.54 82.46 -78.11
CA MET A 541 2.95 83.74 -77.72
C MET A 541 4.00 84.68 -77.07
N LEU A 542 4.86 84.15 -76.21
CA LEU A 542 5.98 84.88 -75.61
C LEU A 542 7.06 85.23 -76.64
N GLN A 543 7.32 84.37 -77.64
CA GLN A 543 8.23 84.65 -78.75
C GLN A 543 7.68 85.77 -79.64
N LYS A 544 6.37 85.78 -79.90
CA LYS A 544 5.70 86.90 -80.60
C LYS A 544 5.83 88.22 -79.83
N GLN A 545 5.69 88.19 -78.49
CA GLN A 545 5.93 89.35 -77.62
C GLN A 545 7.42 89.73 -77.54
N ILE A 546 8.34 88.77 -77.57
CA ILE A 546 9.80 88.99 -77.59
C ILE A 546 10.25 89.56 -78.94
N ASP A 547 9.63 89.20 -80.06
CA ASP A 547 9.92 89.77 -81.38
C ASP A 547 9.35 91.19 -81.54
N GLU A 548 8.22 91.50 -80.89
CA GLU A 548 7.75 92.89 -80.72
C GLU A 548 8.74 93.71 -79.86
N LEU A 549 9.26 93.15 -78.78
CA LEU A 549 10.26 93.82 -77.91
C LEU A 549 11.66 93.92 -78.55
N LYS A 550 12.08 92.95 -79.37
CA LYS A 550 13.39 92.95 -80.05
C LYS A 550 13.46 93.96 -81.21
N ARG A 551 12.33 94.30 -81.83
CA ARG A 551 12.29 95.38 -82.85
C ARG A 551 12.62 96.78 -82.30
N MET A 552 12.69 96.96 -80.99
CA MET A 552 12.89 98.28 -80.36
C MET A 552 14.30 98.57 -79.83
N LYS A 553 15.29 97.65 -79.95
CA LYS A 553 16.61 97.90 -79.31
C LYS A 553 17.85 97.29 -79.99
N ASP A 554 17.98 97.52 -81.29
CA ASP A 554 19.30 97.62 -81.90
C ASP A 554 20.01 98.89 -81.39
N THR A 555 21.16 98.73 -80.69
CA THR A 555 22.47 99.39 -80.94
C THR A 555 23.41 99.28 -79.71
N LYS A 556 24.53 98.55 -79.88
CA LYS A 556 25.95 98.80 -79.48
C LYS A 556 26.33 99.75 -78.29
N PRO A 557 27.57 99.70 -77.74
CA PRO A 557 28.60 98.63 -77.73
C PRO A 557 29.45 98.47 -76.43
N LYS A 558 30.39 97.50 -76.46
CA LYS A 558 31.72 97.43 -75.77
C LYS A 558 31.83 97.19 -74.24
N SER A 559 32.76 96.27 -73.94
CA SER A 559 33.68 96.21 -72.76
C SER A 559 33.34 95.26 -71.60
N ALA A 560 34.42 94.76 -70.99
CA ALA A 560 34.58 94.09 -69.69
C ALA A 560 34.24 92.58 -69.53
N ALA A 561 35.29 91.82 -69.21
CA ALA A 561 35.26 90.69 -68.26
C ALA A 561 35.42 91.28 -66.81
N PRO A 562 35.39 90.51 -65.68
CA PRO A 562 35.47 89.05 -65.61
C PRO A 562 34.64 88.33 -64.49
N SER A 563 34.73 86.99 -64.53
CA SER A 563 34.88 86.06 -63.39
C SER A 563 33.67 85.57 -62.55
N GLU A 564 33.93 84.37 -61.99
CA GLU A 564 33.29 83.64 -60.88
C GLU A 564 31.89 83.03 -61.12
N THR A 565 31.67 81.71 -61.31
CA THR A 565 32.08 80.43 -60.67
C THR A 565 31.12 79.90 -59.61
N LEU A 566 30.58 78.69 -59.89
CA LEU A 566 30.17 77.64 -58.92
C LEU A 566 28.94 77.94 -58.01
N SER A 567 28.17 76.98 -57.52
CA SER A 567 27.82 75.63 -58.00
C SER A 567 26.67 75.04 -57.16
N ALA A 568 26.06 73.98 -57.69
CA ALA A 568 25.48 72.85 -56.97
C ALA A 568 24.27 73.02 -56.02
N ILE A 569 23.14 72.46 -56.50
CA ILE A 569 22.35 71.40 -55.82
C ILE A 569 21.76 71.74 -54.44
N SER A 570 20.43 71.91 -54.45
CA SER A 570 19.55 71.70 -53.30
C SER A 570 18.23 71.13 -53.80
N LEU A 571 17.73 70.07 -53.15
CA LEU A 571 16.36 69.99 -52.60
C LEU A 571 16.11 68.61 -51.94
N LYS A 572 15.12 68.55 -51.04
CA LYS A 572 14.93 67.47 -50.05
C LYS A 572 13.66 66.62 -50.29
N ALA A 573 13.80 65.31 -50.05
CA ALA A 573 12.86 64.41 -49.32
C ALA A 573 11.44 64.18 -49.90
N PRO A 574 10.58 63.27 -49.36
CA PRO A 574 10.77 62.25 -48.30
C PRO A 574 10.42 60.79 -48.79
N PRO A 575 10.36 59.74 -47.93
CA PRO A 575 10.22 58.33 -48.35
C PRO A 575 8.80 57.74 -48.17
N PRO A 576 8.51 56.54 -48.71
CA PRO A 576 7.41 55.68 -48.27
C PRO A 576 7.84 54.71 -47.15
N SER A 577 6.88 54.31 -46.30
CA SER A 577 7.06 53.32 -45.24
C SER A 577 6.14 52.11 -45.42
N ALA A 578 6.55 50.99 -44.79
CA ALA A 578 5.78 49.82 -44.35
C ALA A 578 5.84 48.54 -45.21
N ALA A 579 6.51 47.51 -44.67
CA ALA A 579 5.96 46.16 -44.52
C ALA A 579 6.74 45.37 -43.43
N THR A 580 5.99 44.84 -42.47
CA THR A 580 6.41 43.99 -41.34
C THR A 580 7.17 42.72 -41.71
N HIS A 581 8.24 42.36 -40.97
CA HIS A 581 8.71 40.97 -40.82
C HIS A 581 9.64 40.74 -39.59
N VAL A 582 9.30 39.75 -38.73
CA VAL A 582 10.14 39.11 -37.67
C VAL A 582 10.73 40.12 -36.60
N THR A 583 11.50 39.83 -35.53
CA THR A 583 12.08 38.61 -34.89
C THR A 583 12.08 38.72 -33.35
N ARG A 584 12.18 37.58 -32.62
CA ARG A 584 12.62 37.51 -31.21
C ARG A 584 14.14 37.66 -31.10
N THR A 585 14.67 38.39 -30.09
CA THR A 585 15.68 37.92 -29.11
C THR A 585 16.09 39.03 -28.11
N TRP A 586 16.10 38.72 -26.79
CA TRP A 586 17.02 39.06 -25.66
C TRP A 586 17.89 40.38 -25.67
N PRO A 587 18.46 40.90 -24.53
CA PRO A 587 18.42 40.49 -23.11
C PRO A 587 18.29 41.66 -22.05
N VAL A 588 18.56 41.34 -20.77
CA VAL A 588 19.03 42.21 -19.63
C VAL A 588 17.99 43.00 -18.80
N ALA A 589 18.16 42.95 -17.47
CA ALA A 589 17.39 43.66 -16.43
C ALA A 589 17.98 45.05 -16.07
N PRO A 590 17.28 45.89 -15.28
CA PRO A 590 17.60 45.88 -13.85
C PRO A 590 16.41 46.17 -12.90
N SER A 591 16.53 45.73 -11.64
CA SER A 591 15.71 46.22 -10.52
C SER A 591 16.09 47.66 -10.13
N PRO A 592 15.18 48.40 -9.49
CA PRO A 592 15.41 48.71 -8.07
C PRO A 592 14.16 48.51 -7.18
N ALA A 593 14.33 48.76 -5.88
CA ALA A 593 13.46 48.26 -4.81
C ALA A 593 12.68 49.35 -4.02
N ARG A 594 11.89 48.89 -3.04
CA ARG A 594 11.09 49.63 -2.02
C ARG A 594 9.75 50.20 -2.54
N SER A 595 8.66 50.25 -1.75
CA SER A 595 8.50 50.02 -0.28
C SER A 595 7.04 49.71 0.12
N GLU A 596 6.87 49.21 1.36
CA GLU A 596 5.64 49.23 2.21
C GLU A 596 4.43 48.31 1.86
N PRO A 597 3.51 48.02 2.82
CA PRO A 597 3.62 48.09 4.29
C PRO A 597 3.16 46.79 5.03
N SER A 598 3.33 46.78 6.35
CA SER A 598 2.89 45.74 7.30
C SER A 598 1.36 45.65 7.48
N ARG A 599 0.84 44.48 7.88
CA ARG A 599 -0.58 44.25 8.21
C ARG A 599 -0.73 43.51 9.57
N PRO A 600 -1.81 43.73 10.37
CA PRO A 600 -1.87 43.34 11.79
C PRO A 600 -2.18 41.84 12.06
N PRO A 601 -2.11 41.39 13.34
CA PRO A 601 -2.15 39.97 13.71
C PRO A 601 -3.56 39.42 14.00
N GLY A 602 -3.66 38.08 13.98
CA GLY A 602 -4.71 37.34 14.69
C GLY A 602 -5.79 36.70 13.81
N THR A 603 -5.51 35.53 13.24
CA THR A 603 -6.54 34.55 12.88
C THR A 603 -6.60 33.43 13.94
N PRO A 604 -7.79 32.93 14.31
CA PRO A 604 -7.92 31.87 15.32
C PRO A 604 -7.14 30.59 14.97
N ASP A 605 -6.98 30.31 13.69
CA ASP A 605 -6.37 29.08 13.19
C ASP A 605 -4.87 28.98 13.46
N ALA A 606 -4.15 30.10 13.56
CA ALA A 606 -2.72 30.07 13.90
C ALA A 606 -2.50 29.60 15.35
N VAL A 607 -3.28 30.14 16.30
CA VAL A 607 -3.25 29.72 17.71
C VAL A 607 -3.76 28.29 17.87
N ARG A 608 -4.77 27.90 17.08
CA ARG A 608 -5.29 26.52 17.05
C ARG A 608 -4.25 25.53 16.52
N ALA A 609 -3.56 25.86 15.43
CA ALA A 609 -2.49 25.04 14.87
C ALA A 609 -1.29 24.93 15.83
N GLU A 610 -0.88 26.02 16.48
CA GLU A 610 0.21 25.98 17.46
C GLU A 610 -0.17 25.16 18.72
N THR A 611 -1.43 25.22 19.15
CA THR A 611 -1.95 24.40 20.25
C THR A 611 -2.00 22.92 19.86
N ILE A 612 -2.48 22.59 18.65
CA ILE A 612 -2.51 21.21 18.12
C ILE A 612 -1.09 20.67 17.96
N MET A 613 -0.13 21.47 17.47
CA MET A 613 1.27 21.06 17.36
C MET A 613 1.92 20.85 18.73
N ARG A 614 1.65 21.70 19.73
CA ARG A 614 2.12 21.48 21.11
C ARG A 614 1.50 20.24 21.75
N ASP A 615 0.22 19.98 21.52
CA ASP A 615 -0.45 18.79 22.06
C ASP A 615 0.03 17.50 21.37
N LEU A 616 0.28 17.54 20.05
CA LEU A 616 0.89 16.45 19.30
C LEU A 616 2.32 16.16 19.78
N VAL A 617 3.17 17.18 19.94
CA VAL A 617 4.53 17.04 20.48
C VAL A 617 4.48 16.54 21.93
N GLY A 618 3.53 17.02 22.73
CA GLY A 618 3.28 16.54 24.10
C GLY A 618 2.95 15.05 24.14
N ARG A 619 2.03 14.59 23.28
CA ARG A 619 1.66 13.17 23.15
C ARG A 619 2.80 12.31 22.60
N ILE A 620 3.60 12.81 21.65
CA ILE A 620 4.79 12.12 21.14
C ILE A 620 5.84 11.98 22.25
N MET A 621 6.08 13.04 23.05
CA MET A 621 7.00 12.99 24.19
C MET A 621 6.50 12.08 25.32
N GLN A 622 5.19 12.04 25.58
CA GLN A 622 4.58 11.09 26.53
C GLN A 622 4.66 9.65 26.02
N GLY A 623 4.38 9.40 24.74
CA GLY A 623 4.48 8.09 24.11
C GLY A 623 5.92 7.55 24.08
N THR A 624 6.91 8.40 23.80
CA THR A 624 8.33 8.04 23.90
C THR A 624 8.79 7.85 25.34
N ASN A 625 8.28 8.61 26.32
CA ASN A 625 8.50 8.33 27.74
C ASN A 625 7.91 6.97 28.16
N PHE A 626 6.70 6.65 27.72
CA PHE A 626 6.03 5.37 27.98
C PHE A 626 6.79 4.19 27.34
N LEU A 627 7.26 4.33 26.09
CA LEU A 627 8.07 3.33 25.41
C LEU A 627 9.48 3.16 26.04
N ALA A 628 10.07 4.23 26.58
CA ALA A 628 11.41 4.19 27.17
C ALA A 628 11.42 3.73 28.64
N HIS A 629 10.34 3.97 29.39
CA HIS A 629 10.28 3.74 30.84
C HIS A 629 9.17 2.79 31.30
N GLY A 630 8.23 2.37 30.45
CA GLY A 630 7.08 1.56 30.87
C GLY A 630 6.07 2.30 31.75
N SER A 631 5.16 1.56 32.39
CA SER A 631 4.10 2.11 33.24
C SER A 631 3.95 1.37 34.58
N GLY A 632 3.67 2.11 35.65
CA GLY A 632 3.46 1.53 36.99
C GLY A 632 4.72 0.84 37.52
N ASP A 633 4.54 -0.32 38.16
CA ASP A 633 5.62 -1.08 38.81
C ASP A 633 6.75 -1.48 37.85
N GLU A 634 6.44 -1.67 36.54
CA GLU A 634 7.47 -1.93 35.52
C GLU A 634 8.44 -0.76 35.38
N LYS A 635 7.95 0.47 35.53
CA LYS A 635 8.80 1.67 35.48
C LYS A 635 9.73 1.75 36.67
N ASP A 636 9.22 1.52 37.88
CA ASP A 636 10.06 1.54 39.07
C ASP A 636 11.08 0.39 39.07
N ALA A 637 10.72 -0.78 38.52
CA ALA A 637 11.64 -1.88 38.28
C ALA A 637 12.71 -1.54 37.21
N LEU A 638 12.34 -0.93 36.09
CA LEU A 638 13.26 -0.56 35.01
C LEU A 638 14.19 0.59 35.44
N ASP A 639 13.67 1.60 36.15
CA ASP A 639 14.46 2.68 36.74
C ASP A 639 15.38 2.15 37.84
N GLN A 640 14.95 1.18 38.66
CA GLN A 640 15.81 0.52 39.65
C GLN A 640 16.93 -0.29 38.98
N GLN A 641 16.61 -1.09 37.96
CA GLN A 641 17.60 -1.86 37.18
C GLN A 641 18.57 -0.93 36.43
N THR A 642 18.09 0.20 35.90
CA THR A 642 18.91 1.22 35.25
C THR A 642 19.83 1.91 36.25
N ARG A 643 19.33 2.31 37.44
CA ARG A 643 20.15 2.87 38.52
C ARG A 643 21.23 1.88 38.98
N GLN A 644 20.90 0.59 39.16
CA GLN A 644 21.88 -0.45 39.50
C GLN A 644 22.93 -0.64 38.40
N SER A 645 22.51 -0.66 37.12
CA SER A 645 23.41 -0.78 35.96
C SER A 645 24.34 0.41 35.82
N LEU A 646 23.83 1.64 36.02
CA LEU A 646 24.62 2.87 36.06
C LEU A 646 25.58 2.91 37.26
N GLN A 647 25.17 2.44 38.43
CA GLN A 647 26.08 2.35 39.59
C GLN A 647 27.21 1.34 39.34
N ALA A 648 26.91 0.18 38.76
CA ALA A 648 27.91 -0.81 38.39
C ALA A 648 28.86 -0.29 37.30
N TYR A 649 28.34 0.31 36.23
CA TYR A 649 29.15 0.93 35.17
C TYR A 649 30.04 2.06 35.71
N ASN A 650 29.52 2.92 36.60
CA ASN A 650 30.32 3.96 37.26
C ASN A 650 31.40 3.40 38.17
N LYS A 651 31.20 2.21 38.76
CA LYS A 651 32.25 1.50 39.50
C LYS A 651 33.32 0.96 38.54
N ASP A 652 32.92 0.23 37.51
CA ASP A 652 33.82 -0.34 36.51
C ASP A 652 34.67 0.75 35.83
N ARG A 653 34.07 1.92 35.57
CA ARG A 653 34.77 3.12 35.09
C ARG A 653 35.79 3.66 36.09
N ARG A 654 35.46 3.82 37.37
CA ARG A 654 36.42 4.28 38.40
C ARG A 654 37.58 3.31 38.55
N ASP A 655 37.30 2.01 38.51
CA ASP A 655 38.30 0.96 38.60
C ASP A 655 39.20 0.92 37.34
N ALA A 656 38.68 1.32 36.17
CA ALA A 656 39.44 1.47 34.94
C ALA A 656 40.28 2.77 34.91
N GLU A 657 39.77 3.88 35.46
CA GLU A 657 40.53 5.11 35.67
C GLU A 657 41.73 4.84 36.60
N ILE A 658 41.54 4.09 37.68
CA ILE A 658 42.62 3.68 38.60
C ILE A 658 43.60 2.69 37.92
N GLU A 659 43.12 1.74 37.11
CA GLU A 659 43.98 0.79 36.37
C GLU A 659 44.92 1.49 35.38
N ILE A 660 44.45 2.52 34.66
CA ILE A 660 45.22 3.17 33.60
C ILE A 660 46.12 4.28 34.14
N PHE A 661 45.68 5.02 35.17
CA PHE A 661 46.35 6.24 35.65
C PHE A 661 46.89 6.14 37.08
N GLY A 662 46.69 5.02 37.78
CA GLY A 662 47.07 4.82 39.18
C GLY A 662 46.26 5.65 40.19
N ARG A 663 45.44 6.59 39.72
CA ARG A 663 44.60 7.52 40.49
C ARG A 663 43.39 7.92 39.65
N ARG A 664 42.35 8.47 40.29
CA ARG A 664 41.22 9.07 39.56
C ARG A 664 41.68 10.33 38.82
N ILE A 665 41.28 10.44 37.56
CA ILE A 665 41.45 11.67 36.77
C ILE A 665 40.43 12.70 37.23
N SER A 666 40.88 13.93 37.51
CA SER A 666 39.95 15.06 37.66
C SER A 666 39.59 15.66 36.31
N SER A 667 38.44 16.34 36.22
CA SER A 667 38.05 17.06 35.01
C SER A 667 39.05 18.15 34.60
N ARG A 668 39.93 18.62 35.52
CA ARG A 668 41.05 19.51 35.19
C ARG A 668 42.20 18.76 34.52
N ASP A 669 42.58 17.58 35.02
CA ASP A 669 43.63 16.76 34.40
C ASP A 669 43.26 16.39 32.95
N TRP A 670 42.01 15.96 32.73
CA TRP A 670 41.50 15.63 31.40
C TRP A 670 41.52 16.82 30.44
N ASN A 671 41.16 18.02 30.93
CA ASN A 671 41.13 19.24 30.14
C ASN A 671 42.51 19.84 29.89
N ASN A 672 43.56 19.34 30.53
CA ASN A 672 44.95 19.76 30.33
C ASN A 672 45.75 18.83 29.39
N MET A 673 45.26 17.63 29.06
CA MET A 673 45.89 16.72 28.10
C MET A 673 45.86 17.28 26.67
N ALA A 674 46.85 16.94 25.82
CA ALA A 674 46.81 17.30 24.40
C ALA A 674 45.68 16.54 23.66
N SER A 675 45.20 17.06 22.53
CA SER A 675 44.05 16.47 21.81
C SER A 675 44.28 15.01 21.38
N GLY A 676 45.46 14.70 20.83
CA GLY A 676 45.84 13.33 20.46
C GLY A 676 46.01 12.40 21.66
N GLU A 677 46.45 12.93 22.81
CA GLU A 677 46.52 12.18 24.07
C GLU A 677 45.14 11.85 24.58
N ARG A 678 44.19 12.81 24.58
CA ARG A 678 42.78 12.59 24.97
C ARG A 678 42.11 11.50 24.15
N THR A 679 42.36 11.45 22.84
CA THR A 679 41.80 10.38 21.99
C THR A 679 42.38 9.01 22.36
N ASN A 680 43.69 8.92 22.62
CA ASN A 680 44.34 7.67 23.00
C ASN A 680 43.90 7.21 24.40
N THR A 681 43.87 8.12 25.38
CA THR A 681 43.39 7.81 26.74
C THR A 681 41.91 7.45 26.78
N GLN A 682 41.07 8.08 25.94
CA GLN A 682 39.66 7.73 25.80
C GLN A 682 39.47 6.32 25.24
N THR A 683 40.22 5.94 24.20
CA THR A 683 40.18 4.56 23.65
C THR A 683 40.61 3.55 24.71
N ARG A 684 41.77 3.76 25.35
CA ARG A 684 42.27 2.87 26.42
C ARG A 684 41.30 2.74 27.60
N LEU A 685 40.65 3.83 27.99
CA LEU A 685 39.63 3.82 29.05
C LEU A 685 38.39 3.04 28.63
N THR A 686 37.93 3.21 27.40
CA THR A 686 36.79 2.49 26.84
C THR A 686 37.07 0.98 26.77
N ASP A 687 38.26 0.58 26.33
CA ASP A 687 38.69 -0.83 26.27
C ASP A 687 38.85 -1.46 27.67
N ALA A 688 39.36 -0.71 28.66
CA ALA A 688 39.45 -1.19 30.04
C ALA A 688 38.07 -1.35 30.70
N VAL A 689 37.16 -0.40 30.49
CA VAL A 689 35.76 -0.52 30.94
C VAL A 689 35.08 -1.71 30.27
N ARG A 690 35.25 -1.87 28.96
CA ARG A 690 34.71 -3.01 28.20
C ARG A 690 35.21 -4.34 28.77
N ARG A 691 36.51 -4.52 28.99
CA ARG A 691 37.08 -5.73 29.61
C ARG A 691 36.48 -6.02 30.99
N LYS A 692 36.28 -5.00 31.84
CA LYS A 692 35.67 -5.18 33.17
C LYS A 692 34.17 -5.55 33.09
N VAL A 693 33.44 -4.93 32.17
CA VAL A 693 32.03 -5.29 31.88
C VAL A 693 31.95 -6.74 31.39
N GLU A 694 32.79 -7.16 30.46
CA GLU A 694 32.87 -8.55 29.96
C GLU A 694 33.22 -9.54 31.09
N GLN A 695 34.18 -9.21 31.97
CA GLN A 695 34.51 -10.02 33.16
C GLN A 695 33.32 -10.14 34.14
N ARG A 696 32.57 -9.05 34.35
CA ARG A 696 31.37 -9.02 35.21
C ARG A 696 30.24 -9.89 34.64
N HIS A 697 30.04 -9.89 33.32
CA HIS A 697 29.06 -10.78 32.67
C HIS A 697 29.52 -12.25 32.67
N GLY A 698 30.82 -12.52 32.46
CA GLY A 698 31.39 -13.88 32.55
C GLY A 698 31.30 -14.48 33.97
N THR A 699 31.62 -13.69 35.01
CA THR A 699 31.56 -14.15 36.42
C THR A 699 30.13 -14.38 36.91
N ASN A 700 29.15 -13.60 36.45
CA ASN A 700 27.73 -13.90 36.69
C ASN A 700 27.29 -15.20 35.98
N GLY A 701 27.80 -15.48 34.78
CA GLY A 701 27.61 -16.76 34.09
C GLY A 701 28.15 -17.95 34.89
N GLN A 702 29.37 -17.85 35.43
CA GLN A 702 29.97 -18.91 36.25
C GLN A 702 29.31 -19.09 37.62
N ARG A 703 28.81 -18.02 38.27
CA ARG A 703 28.00 -18.17 39.50
C ARG A 703 26.69 -18.90 39.28
N GLY A 704 26.03 -18.68 38.12
CA GLY A 704 24.84 -19.45 37.71
C GLY A 704 25.13 -20.93 37.50
N ALA A 705 26.33 -21.29 37.03
CA ALA A 705 26.76 -22.68 36.87
C ALA A 705 27.10 -23.36 38.21
N ASN A 706 27.94 -22.72 39.05
CA ASN A 706 28.37 -23.32 40.32
C ASN A 706 27.24 -23.45 41.35
N SER A 707 26.20 -22.59 41.28
CA SER A 707 24.99 -22.74 42.10
C SER A 707 24.20 -24.03 41.80
N ARG A 708 24.46 -24.72 40.67
CA ARG A 708 23.82 -25.99 40.30
C ARG A 708 24.65 -27.23 40.67
N HIS A 709 25.78 -27.08 41.37
CA HIS A 709 26.61 -28.21 41.81
C HIS A 709 26.75 -28.33 43.33
N SER A 710 26.38 -27.33 44.14
CA SER A 710 26.49 -27.41 45.61
C SER A 710 25.25 -27.94 46.33
N THR A 711 24.14 -28.24 45.63
CA THR A 711 22.88 -28.70 46.25
C THR A 711 22.71 -30.22 46.35
N ASN A 712 23.58 -31.01 45.70
CA ASN A 712 23.48 -32.48 45.66
C ASN A 712 24.37 -33.22 46.68
N SER A 713 24.81 -32.56 47.76
CA SER A 713 25.70 -33.18 48.77
C SER A 713 25.22 -33.04 50.22
N ARG A 714 23.98 -32.60 50.48
CA ARG A 714 23.41 -32.55 51.84
C ARG A 714 21.88 -32.52 51.91
N ARG A 715 21.23 -33.60 51.47
CA ARG A 715 20.06 -34.22 52.12
C ARG A 715 19.76 -35.58 51.53
#